data_AF-A0AAD8IA97-F1
#
_entry.id   AF-A0AAD8IA97-F1
#
_cell.length_a   1.000
_cell.length_b   1.000
_cell.length_c   1.000
_cell.angle_alpha   90.00
_cell.angle_beta   90.00
_cell.angle_gamma   90.00
#
_symmetry.space_group_name_H-M   'P 1'
#
loop_
_entity.id
_entity.type
_entity.pdbx_description
1 polymer ?
#
loop_
_entity_poly.entity_id
_entity_poly.type
_entity_poly.pdbx_seq_one_letter_code
_entity_poly.pdbx_strand_id
1 'polypeptide(L)'
;MSLLLLMKSLNLIFEAEDKYHVKTTGTPRGWEALFFIFRTIRALLLFTVIVLIGTGWSFLKPFLQDNEKRLLMLGIPLQVLVNIAYIMETEEGPSAKNFGFWFTIFVFVDIACCFVIMIPVTWSIRTLRDTSKMDGRAATNLKKLRLFRDFYIALVVYLYFTRYSGIFLTVYLDYKDQWWCPMVTETATLGFYTTMYYLFQPQERNQYFALAFDDDEEEAALTKYYIFCDSAFLILPLIFIFSGVCLQISGSLAGMQYQKTIDRIRHIARGAFTSKANESMRLIITTFIGVLFGFLIGKSFPSLSLSKLSLSSGLLTFSGNIHIKDPSVPAQAKVQINDTSKIWVPSNPRGAERLPPGFLVPQSDLYPRRLYGEPSEDLTVTPKYLVTFTVGYKQMHNIDAAIKKFSGNFTVLLFHYDNRTSDWDAYEWSKQAIHVSVLKQTKWWFAKRFLHPDIVAAYEYIFIWDEDLGVEHFKAEEYIKLVKKHGLEISQPGLEPNRGLTWQMTKRRGDREVHKETQEKPGWCPDSHLPPCAGFVEIMAPVFSREAWRCVWHMIQNDLVHGWGLDFAVRKCVEPAHEKIGVVDAQWIVHQGIPSLGGQGEANNGKQPWQGVRERCRSEWKMFQDRIANAEKDYYESLETSSST
;
A
#
# COMPACT_ATOMS: atom_id res chain seq x y z
N MET A 1 -25.98 1.01 2.22
CA MET A 1 -26.73 1.37 1.00
C MET A 1 -28.21 1.03 1.09
N SER A 2 -28.59 -0.23 1.31
CA SER A 2 -30.01 -0.63 1.31
C SER A 2 -30.88 0.16 2.30
N LEU A 3 -30.37 0.43 3.51
CA LEU A 3 -31.04 1.27 4.49
C LEU A 3 -31.23 2.73 4.02
N LEU A 4 -30.25 3.30 3.31
CA LEU A 4 -30.33 4.65 2.76
C LEU A 4 -31.41 4.74 1.67
N LEU A 5 -31.49 3.73 0.80
CA LEU A 5 -32.51 3.65 -0.25
C LEU A 5 -33.92 3.47 0.31
N LEU A 6 -34.07 2.66 1.36
CA LEU A 6 -35.34 2.52 2.09
C LEU A 6 -35.79 3.88 2.66
N MET A 7 -34.90 4.58 3.37
CA MET A 7 -35.22 5.88 3.97
C MET A 7 -35.49 6.96 2.91
N LYS A 8 -34.81 6.92 1.77
CA LYS A 8 -35.11 7.79 0.62
C LYS A 8 -36.50 7.53 0.04
N SER A 9 -36.87 6.26 -0.08
CA SER A 9 -38.19 5.86 -0.61
C SER A 9 -39.30 6.34 0.32
N LEU A 10 -39.14 6.13 1.64
CA LEU A 10 -40.07 6.65 2.65
C LEU A 10 -40.18 8.17 2.59
N ASN A 11 -39.05 8.88 2.49
CA ASN A 11 -39.05 10.34 2.36
C ASN A 11 -39.86 10.83 1.15
N LEU A 12 -39.73 10.19 -0.02
CA LEU A 12 -40.48 10.56 -1.23
C LEU A 12 -41.97 10.25 -1.11
N ILE A 13 -42.35 9.14 -0.46
CA ILE A 13 -43.76 8.80 -0.20
C ILE A 13 -44.40 9.88 0.69
N PHE A 14 -43.74 10.25 1.79
CA PHE A 14 -44.27 11.29 2.68
C PHE A 14 -44.30 12.68 2.03
N GLU A 15 -43.35 12.99 1.16
CA GLU A 15 -43.38 14.23 0.37
C GLU A 15 -44.55 14.26 -0.63
N ALA A 16 -44.84 13.13 -1.28
CA ALA A 16 -45.96 13.01 -2.20
C ALA A 16 -47.31 13.11 -1.47
N GLU A 17 -47.46 12.43 -0.33
CA GLU A 17 -48.64 12.48 0.52
C GLU A 17 -48.88 13.89 1.08
N ASP A 18 -47.83 14.59 1.51
CA ASP A 18 -47.95 15.97 1.97
C ASP A 18 -48.46 16.89 0.84
N LYS A 19 -47.86 16.83 -0.36
CA LYS A 19 -48.31 17.60 -1.52
C LYS A 19 -49.74 17.25 -1.96
N TYR A 20 -50.12 15.98 -1.88
CA TYR A 20 -51.48 15.52 -2.18
C TYR A 20 -52.49 16.03 -1.13
N HIS A 21 -52.13 16.00 0.14
CA HIS A 21 -52.93 16.53 1.24
C HIS A 21 -53.15 18.05 1.12
N VAL A 22 -52.11 18.80 0.78
CA VAL A 22 -52.22 20.26 0.52
C VAL A 22 -53.15 20.52 -0.66
N LYS A 23 -53.05 19.73 -1.75
CA LYS A 23 -53.92 19.87 -2.93
C LYS A 23 -55.40 19.60 -2.62
N THR A 24 -55.69 18.64 -1.73
CA THR A 24 -57.06 18.19 -1.43
C THR A 24 -57.73 18.99 -0.32
N THR A 25 -56.99 19.37 0.72
CA THR A 25 -57.55 20.06 1.90
C THR A 25 -57.32 21.58 1.87
N GLY A 26 -56.39 22.05 1.04
CA GLY A 26 -55.95 23.46 1.04
C GLY A 26 -55.19 23.88 2.30
N THR A 27 -54.95 22.95 3.24
CA THR A 27 -54.23 23.21 4.48
C THR A 27 -52.82 22.60 4.40
N PRO A 28 -51.75 23.37 4.73
CA PRO A 28 -50.39 22.86 4.74
C PRO A 28 -50.08 21.95 5.95
N ARG A 29 -51.08 21.57 6.75
CA ARG A 29 -50.89 20.94 8.07
C ARG A 29 -51.42 19.51 8.05
N GLY A 30 -50.52 18.53 7.94
CA GLY A 30 -50.84 17.10 7.96
C GLY A 30 -49.61 16.21 8.14
N TRP A 31 -48.88 15.96 7.04
CA TRP A 31 -47.78 14.96 6.99
C TRP A 31 -46.38 15.58 7.00
N GLU A 32 -46.30 16.91 6.99
CA GLU A 32 -45.08 17.72 6.99
C GLU A 32 -44.03 17.32 8.03
N ALA A 33 -44.44 16.99 9.27
CA ALA A 33 -43.51 16.58 10.32
C ALA A 33 -42.80 15.26 9.99
N LEU A 34 -43.51 14.30 9.41
CA LEU A 34 -42.94 13.02 8.99
C LEU A 34 -42.00 13.22 7.80
N PHE A 35 -42.38 14.07 6.84
CA PHE A 35 -41.48 14.47 5.76
C PHE A 35 -40.15 15.02 6.28
N PHE A 36 -40.18 15.97 7.23
CA PHE A 36 -38.96 16.53 7.80
C PHE A 36 -38.12 15.49 8.58
N ILE A 37 -38.75 14.60 9.34
CA ILE A 37 -38.05 13.54 10.08
C ILE A 37 -37.32 12.59 9.11
N PHE A 38 -38.01 12.07 8.09
CA PHE A 38 -37.39 11.16 7.13
C PHE A 38 -36.33 11.84 6.27
N ARG A 39 -36.51 13.13 5.97
CA ARG A 39 -35.50 13.96 5.31
C ARG A 39 -34.22 14.07 6.14
N THR A 40 -34.33 14.37 7.44
CA THR A 40 -33.17 14.47 8.34
C THR A 40 -32.45 13.12 8.46
N ILE A 41 -33.20 12.02 8.62
CA ILE A 41 -32.64 10.67 8.71
C ILE A 41 -31.90 10.30 7.41
N ARG A 42 -32.47 10.60 6.23
CA ARG A 42 -31.80 10.31 4.95
C ARG A 42 -30.50 11.11 4.80
N ALA A 43 -30.47 12.37 5.23
CA ALA A 43 -29.30 13.24 5.10
C ALA A 43 -28.15 12.75 6.00
N LEU A 44 -28.47 12.39 7.25
CA LEU A 44 -27.51 11.80 8.19
C LEU A 44 -26.96 10.46 7.67
N LEU A 45 -27.82 9.58 7.15
CA LEU A 45 -27.38 8.30 6.58
C LEU A 45 -26.49 8.47 5.34
N LEU A 46 -26.81 9.42 4.45
CA LEU A 46 -26.00 9.70 3.27
C LEU A 46 -24.60 10.17 3.69
N PHE A 47 -24.52 11.11 4.65
CA PHE A 47 -23.25 11.58 5.22
C PHE A 47 -22.43 10.43 5.80
N THR A 48 -23.04 9.62 6.68
CA THR A 48 -22.36 8.47 7.30
C THR A 48 -21.84 7.50 6.25
N VAL A 49 -22.65 7.17 5.25
CA VAL A 49 -22.27 6.25 4.18
C VAL A 49 -21.07 6.77 3.37
N ILE A 50 -21.05 8.07 3.02
CA ILE A 50 -19.93 8.67 2.28
C ILE A 50 -18.65 8.65 3.13
N VAL A 51 -18.74 8.98 4.41
CA VAL A 51 -17.58 8.93 5.32
C VAL A 51 -17.07 7.49 5.45
N LEU A 52 -17.95 6.50 5.63
CA LEU A 52 -17.55 5.08 5.75
C LEU A 52 -16.88 4.53 4.49
N ILE A 53 -17.32 4.97 3.31
CA ILE A 53 -16.67 4.65 2.05
C ILE A 53 -15.32 5.37 1.97
N GLY A 54 -15.30 6.68 2.26
CA GLY A 54 -14.09 7.50 2.23
C GLY A 54 -12.98 6.99 3.15
N THR A 55 -13.31 6.55 4.36
CA THR A 55 -12.36 5.97 5.32
C THR A 55 -11.99 4.51 5.01
N GLY A 56 -12.65 3.88 4.02
CA GLY A 56 -12.36 2.52 3.62
C GLY A 56 -12.72 1.47 4.69
N TRP A 57 -13.73 1.73 5.51
CA TRP A 57 -14.14 0.89 6.64
C TRP A 57 -14.49 -0.57 6.24
N SER A 58 -14.92 -0.78 4.99
CA SER A 58 -15.17 -2.12 4.43
C SER A 58 -13.94 -2.78 3.78
N PHE A 59 -12.84 -2.04 3.55
CA PHE A 59 -11.73 -2.47 2.69
C PHE A 59 -10.34 -2.42 3.30
N LEU A 60 -10.11 -1.60 4.33
CA LEU A 60 -8.76 -1.29 4.85
C LEU A 60 -8.58 -1.61 6.33
N LYS A 61 -9.54 -1.25 7.20
CA LYS A 61 -9.49 -1.53 8.64
C LYS A 61 -10.92 -1.65 9.20
N PRO A 62 -11.20 -2.65 10.07
CA PRO A 62 -12.52 -2.76 10.72
C PRO A 62 -12.80 -1.65 11.76
N PHE A 63 -11.84 -0.73 11.99
CA PHE A 63 -11.92 0.31 13.04
C PHE A 63 -11.62 1.71 12.49
N LEU A 64 -12.46 2.69 12.84
CA LEU A 64 -12.28 4.11 12.52
C LEU A 64 -11.21 4.75 13.43
N GLN A 65 -10.30 5.53 12.85
CA GLN A 65 -9.24 6.26 13.55
C GLN A 65 -9.81 7.50 14.29
N ASP A 66 -9.14 7.98 15.34
CA ASP A 66 -9.67 9.07 16.17
C ASP A 66 -9.89 10.40 15.41
N ASN A 67 -9.10 10.65 14.37
CA ASN A 67 -9.29 11.80 13.48
C ASN A 67 -10.59 11.69 12.65
N GLU A 68 -10.95 10.48 12.24
CA GLU A 68 -12.17 10.21 11.46
C GLU A 68 -13.41 10.28 12.35
N LYS A 69 -13.30 9.83 13.60
CA LYS A 69 -14.35 10.01 14.63
C LYS A 69 -14.61 11.48 14.94
N ARG A 70 -13.55 12.29 15.07
CA ARG A 70 -13.69 13.76 15.26
C ARG A 70 -14.42 14.41 14.08
N LEU A 71 -14.17 13.94 12.87
CA LEU A 71 -14.87 14.43 11.69
C LEU A 71 -16.36 14.06 11.69
N LEU A 72 -16.71 12.82 12.08
CA LEU A 72 -18.10 12.43 12.28
C LEU A 72 -18.78 13.26 13.39
N MET A 73 -18.08 13.51 14.49
CA MET A 73 -18.57 14.34 15.60
C MET A 73 -18.79 15.81 15.20
N LEU A 74 -18.04 16.34 14.23
CA LEU A 74 -18.24 17.69 13.72
C LEU A 74 -19.30 17.76 12.61
N GLY A 75 -19.30 16.78 11.70
CA GLY A 75 -20.17 16.80 10.51
C GLY A 75 -21.64 16.49 10.79
N ILE A 76 -21.93 15.61 11.76
CA ILE A 76 -23.31 15.26 12.14
C ILE A 76 -24.09 16.47 12.69
N PRO A 77 -23.56 17.26 13.67
CA PRO A 77 -24.20 18.49 14.11
C PRO A 77 -24.40 19.50 12.99
N LEU A 78 -23.43 19.62 12.09
CA LEU A 78 -23.51 20.53 10.95
C LEU A 78 -24.65 20.13 10.00
N GLN A 79 -24.84 18.83 9.73
CA GLN A 79 -25.98 18.31 8.96
C GLN A 79 -27.33 18.57 9.65
N VAL A 80 -27.38 18.49 10.99
CA VAL A 80 -28.59 18.84 11.74
C VAL A 80 -28.89 20.34 11.58
N LEU A 81 -27.88 21.21 11.65
CA LEU A 81 -28.04 22.66 11.44
C LEU A 81 -28.53 23.00 10.03
N VAL A 82 -28.01 22.35 8.99
CA VAL A 82 -28.50 22.52 7.60
C VAL A 82 -29.98 22.15 7.48
N ASN A 83 -30.40 21.06 8.14
CA ASN A 83 -31.80 20.64 8.12
C ASN A 83 -32.71 21.61 8.89
N ILE A 84 -32.26 22.15 10.03
CA ILE A 84 -32.99 23.19 10.78
C ILE A 84 -33.15 24.45 9.93
N ALA A 85 -32.08 24.91 9.30
CA ALA A 85 -32.09 26.09 8.45
C ALA A 85 -33.06 25.92 7.25
N TYR A 86 -33.11 24.73 6.66
CA TYR A 86 -34.07 24.42 5.60
C TYR A 86 -35.53 24.47 6.08
N ILE A 87 -35.82 23.95 7.28
CA ILE A 87 -37.17 24.02 7.86
C ILE A 87 -37.58 25.48 8.05
N MET A 88 -36.69 26.32 8.58
CA MET A 88 -36.95 27.75 8.75
C MET A 88 -37.20 28.47 7.41
N GLU A 89 -36.45 28.12 6.36
CA GLU A 89 -36.67 28.67 5.01
C GLU A 89 -38.04 28.28 4.45
N THR A 90 -38.45 27.01 4.64
CA THR A 90 -39.72 26.48 4.11
C THR A 90 -40.94 27.10 4.82
N GLU A 91 -40.81 27.39 6.12
CA GLU A 91 -41.90 27.92 6.95
C GLU A 91 -42.09 29.44 6.86
N GLU A 92 -41.00 30.22 6.79
CA GLU A 92 -41.10 31.70 6.79
C GLU A 92 -41.49 32.28 5.42
N GLY A 93 -41.14 31.58 4.33
CA GLY A 93 -41.45 31.96 2.95
C GLY A 93 -40.83 33.30 2.49
N PRO A 94 -40.93 33.65 1.19
CA PRO A 94 -40.24 34.81 0.61
C PRO A 94 -40.70 36.18 1.15
N SER A 95 -41.80 36.21 1.91
CA SER A 95 -42.45 37.44 2.41
C SER A 95 -42.01 37.86 3.82
N ALA A 96 -41.20 37.07 4.51
CA ALA A 96 -40.70 37.40 5.85
C ALA A 96 -39.53 38.40 5.81
N LYS A 97 -39.49 39.36 6.75
CA LYS A 97 -38.45 40.41 6.82
C LYS A 97 -37.02 39.87 6.92
N ASN A 98 -36.84 38.67 7.47
CA ASN A 98 -35.53 38.06 7.71
C ASN A 98 -35.22 36.89 6.76
N PHE A 99 -36.05 36.65 5.75
CA PHE A 99 -35.90 35.53 4.82
C PHE A 99 -34.51 35.50 4.15
N GLY A 100 -34.03 36.67 3.68
CA GLY A 100 -32.71 36.78 3.05
C GLY A 100 -31.53 36.48 3.98
N PHE A 101 -31.66 36.78 5.28
CA PHE A 101 -30.63 36.47 6.27
C PHE A 101 -30.53 34.96 6.53
N TRP A 102 -31.67 34.30 6.75
CA TRP A 102 -31.73 32.86 6.95
C TRP A 102 -31.31 32.07 5.71
N PHE A 103 -31.72 32.52 4.53
CA PHE A 103 -31.27 31.95 3.25
C PHE A 103 -29.74 32.03 3.08
N THR A 104 -29.14 33.17 3.43
CA THR A 104 -27.68 33.36 3.37
C THR A 104 -26.95 32.43 4.34
N ILE A 105 -27.46 32.29 5.57
CA ILE A 105 -26.92 31.35 6.55
C ILE A 105 -27.05 29.91 6.06
N PHE A 106 -28.21 29.52 5.54
CA PHE A 106 -28.45 28.19 5.00
C PHE A 106 -27.42 27.83 3.93
N VAL A 107 -27.22 28.69 2.93
CA VAL A 107 -26.24 28.49 1.85
C VAL A 107 -24.82 28.35 2.41
N PHE A 108 -24.44 29.19 3.39
CA PHE A 108 -23.10 29.14 3.99
C PHE A 108 -22.84 27.84 4.75
N VAL A 109 -23.81 27.41 5.59
CA VAL A 109 -23.68 26.17 6.38
C VAL A 109 -23.70 24.94 5.46
N ASP A 110 -24.51 24.93 4.40
CA ASP A 110 -24.58 23.84 3.44
C ASP A 110 -23.27 23.68 2.64
N ILE A 111 -22.65 24.80 2.23
CA ILE A 111 -21.32 24.81 1.60
C ILE A 111 -20.26 24.29 2.57
N ALA A 112 -20.23 24.76 3.82
CA ALA A 112 -19.30 24.28 4.83
C ALA A 112 -19.44 22.77 5.07
N CYS A 113 -20.68 22.26 5.04
CA CYS A 113 -20.94 20.83 5.18
C CYS A 113 -20.44 20.01 4.00
N CYS A 114 -20.54 20.54 2.78
CA CYS A 114 -19.97 19.91 1.59
C CYS A 114 -18.44 19.79 1.69
N PHE A 115 -17.73 20.80 2.21
CA PHE A 115 -16.28 20.69 2.45
C PHE A 115 -15.93 19.58 3.45
N VAL A 116 -16.67 19.50 4.56
CA VAL A 116 -16.44 18.48 5.59
C VAL A 116 -16.63 17.06 5.04
N ILE A 117 -17.62 16.84 4.16
CA ILE A 117 -17.86 15.55 3.50
C ILE A 117 -16.69 15.08 2.62
N MET A 118 -15.95 16.00 2.01
CA MET A 118 -14.88 15.65 1.05
C MET A 118 -13.56 15.27 1.74
N ILE A 119 -13.31 15.76 2.95
CA ILE A 119 -12.06 15.55 3.70
C ILE A 119 -11.64 14.06 3.83
N PRO A 120 -12.51 13.10 4.23
CA PRO A 120 -12.13 11.70 4.35
C PRO A 120 -11.67 11.10 3.02
N VAL A 121 -12.37 11.43 1.94
CA VAL A 121 -12.07 10.90 0.60
C VAL A 121 -10.74 11.45 0.11
N THR A 122 -10.49 12.75 0.32
CA THR A 122 -9.21 13.39 -0.01
C THR A 122 -8.05 12.81 0.80
N TRP A 123 -8.23 12.56 2.10
CA TRP A 123 -7.23 11.89 2.93
C TRP A 123 -6.95 10.48 2.45
N SER A 124 -7.99 9.69 2.15
CA SER A 124 -7.84 8.33 1.63
C SER A 124 -7.10 8.28 0.29
N ILE A 125 -7.40 9.20 -0.63
CA ILE A 125 -6.67 9.32 -1.90
C ILE A 125 -5.21 9.70 -1.67
N ARG A 126 -4.92 10.64 -0.76
CA ARG A 126 -3.54 11.02 -0.41
C ARG A 126 -2.78 9.84 0.19
N THR A 127 -3.37 9.15 1.17
CA THR A 127 -2.79 7.96 1.78
C THR A 127 -2.56 6.84 0.75
N LEU A 128 -3.51 6.60 -0.16
CA LEU A 128 -3.36 5.61 -1.24
C LEU A 128 -2.31 6.02 -2.26
N ARG A 129 -2.19 7.30 -2.59
CA ARG A 129 -1.17 7.85 -3.49
C ARG A 129 0.21 7.68 -2.87
N ASP A 130 0.35 8.06 -1.61
CA ASP A 130 1.62 7.95 -0.89
C ASP A 130 1.98 6.47 -0.77
N THR A 131 1.06 5.59 -0.38
CA THR A 131 1.29 4.14 -0.33
C THR A 131 1.58 3.54 -1.72
N SER A 132 1.01 4.08 -2.81
CA SER A 132 1.31 3.61 -4.18
C SER A 132 2.73 3.95 -4.65
N LYS A 133 3.29 5.07 -4.18
CA LYS A 133 4.65 5.53 -4.53
C LYS A 133 5.76 4.79 -3.78
N MET A 134 5.40 4.06 -2.73
CA MET A 134 6.33 3.53 -1.72
C MET A 134 6.42 2.00 -1.75
N ASP A 135 5.61 1.32 -2.58
CA ASP A 135 5.29 -0.09 -2.35
C ASP A 135 5.35 -0.97 -3.61
N GLY A 136 5.84 -2.20 -3.49
CA GLY A 136 5.90 -3.22 -4.55
C GLY A 136 4.52 -3.71 -5.04
N ARG A 137 3.44 -3.21 -4.41
CA ARG A 137 2.02 -3.42 -4.73
C ARG A 137 1.39 -2.24 -5.49
N ALA A 138 2.19 -1.43 -6.17
CA ALA A 138 1.75 -0.26 -6.94
C ALA A 138 0.50 -0.51 -7.79
N ALA A 139 0.40 -1.62 -8.53
CA ALA A 139 -0.75 -1.91 -9.39
C ALA A 139 -2.09 -2.08 -8.63
N THR A 140 -2.06 -2.67 -7.43
CA THR A 140 -3.26 -2.85 -6.60
C THR A 140 -3.68 -1.52 -5.98
N ASN A 141 -2.71 -0.72 -5.55
CA ASN A 141 -2.95 0.60 -4.97
C ASN A 141 -3.40 1.61 -6.04
N LEU A 142 -2.92 1.48 -7.29
CA LEU A 142 -3.32 2.30 -8.43
C LEU A 142 -4.76 2.04 -8.87
N LYS A 143 -5.22 0.78 -8.93
CA LYS A 143 -6.64 0.48 -9.20
C LYS A 143 -7.56 1.00 -8.10
N LYS A 144 -7.16 0.83 -6.83
CA LYS A 144 -7.89 1.40 -5.70
C LYS A 144 -7.92 2.92 -5.79
N LEU A 145 -6.81 3.55 -6.17
CA LEU A 145 -6.73 4.98 -6.40
C LEU A 145 -7.64 5.44 -7.55
N ARG A 146 -7.72 4.71 -8.67
CA ARG A 146 -8.69 4.98 -9.76
C ARG A 146 -10.13 4.86 -9.26
N LEU A 147 -10.46 3.82 -8.51
CA LEU A 147 -11.80 3.64 -7.93
C LEU A 147 -12.19 4.81 -6.99
N PHE A 148 -11.30 5.19 -6.07
CA PHE A 148 -11.54 6.31 -5.15
C PHE A 148 -11.54 7.66 -5.86
N ARG A 149 -10.76 7.83 -6.94
CA ARG A 149 -10.80 9.00 -7.83
C ARG A 149 -12.16 9.10 -8.52
N ASP A 150 -12.62 8.04 -9.15
CA ASP A 150 -13.88 8.03 -9.89
C ASP A 150 -15.07 8.27 -8.93
N PHE A 151 -14.99 7.72 -7.71
CA PHE A 151 -15.91 8.04 -6.62
C PHE A 151 -15.86 9.52 -6.19
N TYR A 152 -14.66 10.09 -6.03
CA TYR A 152 -14.48 11.50 -5.67
C TYR A 152 -15.07 12.43 -6.74
N ILE A 153 -14.83 12.16 -8.02
CA ILE A 153 -15.39 12.93 -9.14
C ILE A 153 -16.93 12.83 -9.14
N ALA A 154 -17.48 11.62 -9.02
CA ALA A 154 -18.93 11.42 -8.94
C ALA A 154 -19.56 12.15 -7.75
N LEU A 155 -18.87 12.16 -6.59
CA LEU A 155 -19.32 12.86 -5.38
C LEU A 155 -19.30 14.38 -5.56
N VAL A 156 -18.23 14.95 -6.12
CA VAL A 156 -18.14 16.40 -6.40
C VAL A 156 -19.21 16.83 -7.41
N VAL A 157 -19.38 16.08 -8.50
CA VAL A 157 -20.40 16.36 -9.52
C VAL A 157 -21.80 16.29 -8.92
N TYR A 158 -22.10 15.27 -8.11
CA TYR A 158 -23.38 15.14 -7.44
C TYR A 158 -23.66 16.30 -6.47
N LEU A 159 -22.70 16.62 -5.57
CA LEU A 159 -22.86 17.71 -4.60
C LEU A 159 -23.01 19.06 -5.31
N TYR A 160 -22.20 19.36 -6.32
CA TYR A 160 -22.35 20.61 -7.07
C TYR A 160 -23.69 20.62 -7.83
N PHE A 161 -23.95 19.61 -8.66
CA PHE A 161 -25.14 19.59 -9.49
C PHE A 161 -26.43 19.72 -8.67
N THR A 162 -26.58 18.96 -7.58
CA THR A 162 -27.78 19.01 -6.73
C THR A 162 -27.95 20.31 -5.93
N ARG A 163 -26.87 21.00 -5.59
CA ARG A 163 -26.93 22.28 -4.86
C ARG A 163 -27.11 23.48 -5.78
N TYR A 164 -26.47 23.48 -6.95
CA TYR A 164 -26.55 24.59 -7.90
C TYR A 164 -27.76 24.51 -8.82
N SER A 165 -28.17 23.32 -9.27
CA SER A 165 -29.34 23.18 -10.15
C SER A 165 -30.64 23.64 -9.47
N GLY A 166 -30.80 23.37 -8.17
CA GLY A 166 -31.97 23.80 -7.40
C GLY A 166 -32.11 25.32 -7.33
N ILE A 167 -31.01 26.03 -7.05
CA ILE A 167 -30.99 27.51 -6.96
C ILE A 167 -31.11 28.14 -8.36
N PHE A 168 -30.45 27.56 -9.36
CA PHE A 168 -30.50 28.06 -10.73
C PHE A 168 -31.91 27.91 -11.31
N LEU A 169 -32.50 26.72 -11.24
CA LEU A 169 -33.81 26.45 -11.85
C LEU A 169 -34.93 27.26 -11.19
N THR A 170 -34.86 27.58 -9.89
CA THR A 170 -35.85 28.43 -9.23
C THR A 170 -35.76 29.90 -9.63
N VAL A 171 -34.62 30.36 -10.14
CA VAL A 171 -34.43 31.73 -10.64
C VAL A 171 -34.88 31.87 -12.10
N TYR A 172 -34.70 30.83 -12.92
CA TYR A 172 -34.99 30.87 -14.36
C TYR A 172 -36.37 30.33 -14.76
N LEU A 173 -36.98 29.47 -13.95
CA LEU A 173 -38.28 28.86 -14.27
C LEU A 173 -39.43 29.60 -13.60
N ASP A 174 -40.48 29.83 -14.39
CA ASP A 174 -41.77 30.30 -13.89
C ASP A 174 -42.40 29.27 -12.94
N TYR A 175 -43.27 29.74 -12.05
CA TYR A 175 -43.91 28.91 -11.02
C TYR A 175 -44.59 27.63 -11.57
N LYS A 176 -45.12 27.68 -12.80
CA LYS A 176 -45.77 26.54 -13.45
C LYS A 176 -44.81 25.40 -13.82
N ASP A 177 -43.53 25.73 -14.05
CA ASP A 177 -42.50 24.79 -14.48
C ASP A 177 -41.58 24.35 -13.33
N GLN A 178 -41.89 24.74 -12.08
CA GLN A 178 -41.09 24.37 -10.91
C GLN A 178 -41.04 22.86 -10.61
N TRP A 179 -41.90 22.05 -11.25
CA TRP A 179 -41.82 20.58 -11.17
C TRP A 179 -40.53 20.01 -11.80
N TRP A 180 -39.85 20.78 -12.66
CA TRP A 180 -38.54 20.41 -13.18
C TRP A 180 -37.46 20.37 -12.08
N CYS A 181 -37.55 21.21 -11.05
CA CYS A 181 -36.57 21.25 -9.96
C CYS A 181 -36.47 19.90 -9.20
N PRO A 182 -37.57 19.32 -8.67
CA PRO A 182 -37.52 18.00 -8.06
C PRO A 182 -37.19 16.90 -9.09
N MET A 183 -37.66 17.00 -10.34
CA MET A 183 -37.33 16.00 -11.36
C MET A 183 -35.82 15.90 -11.61
N VAL A 184 -35.14 17.04 -11.82
CA VAL A 184 -33.70 17.10 -12.10
C VAL A 184 -32.88 16.65 -10.90
N THR A 185 -33.25 17.10 -9.69
CA THR A 185 -32.51 16.77 -8.46
C THR A 185 -32.68 15.29 -8.07
N GLU A 186 -33.86 14.70 -8.24
CA GLU A 186 -34.11 13.28 -8.00
C GLU A 186 -33.44 12.39 -9.05
N THR A 187 -33.43 12.82 -10.33
CA THR A 187 -32.70 12.11 -11.41
C THR A 187 -31.20 12.07 -11.13
N ALA A 188 -30.61 13.18 -10.69
CA ALA A 188 -29.20 13.22 -10.29
C ALA A 188 -28.91 12.34 -9.07
N THR A 189 -29.82 12.32 -8.09
CA THR A 189 -29.71 11.44 -6.91
C THR A 189 -29.74 9.97 -7.30
N LEU A 190 -30.64 9.59 -8.21
CA LEU A 190 -30.70 8.23 -8.75
C LEU A 190 -29.41 7.86 -9.47
N GLY A 191 -28.92 8.72 -10.38
CA GLY A 191 -27.66 8.51 -11.09
C GLY A 191 -26.47 8.33 -10.15
N PHE A 192 -26.37 9.13 -9.09
CA PHE A 192 -25.32 8.99 -8.08
C PHE A 192 -25.41 7.66 -7.33
N TYR A 193 -26.58 7.26 -6.84
CA TYR A 193 -26.76 5.99 -6.14
C TYR A 193 -26.50 4.78 -7.04
N THR A 194 -26.92 4.83 -8.29
CA THR A 194 -26.62 3.80 -9.30
C THR A 194 -25.12 3.71 -9.56
N THR A 195 -24.44 4.86 -9.67
CA THR A 195 -22.97 4.91 -9.85
C THR A 195 -22.25 4.33 -8.64
N MET A 196 -22.68 4.67 -7.42
CA MET A 196 -22.14 4.07 -6.19
C MET A 196 -22.35 2.56 -6.14
N TYR A 197 -23.50 2.06 -6.58
CA TYR A 197 -23.77 0.63 -6.64
C TYR A 197 -22.83 -0.09 -7.61
N TYR A 198 -22.61 0.46 -8.80
CA TYR A 198 -21.68 -0.13 -9.78
C TYR A 198 -20.22 -0.05 -9.35
N LEU A 199 -19.79 1.06 -8.73
CA LEU A 199 -18.41 1.22 -8.25
C LEU A 199 -18.11 0.29 -7.05
N PHE A 200 -19.09 0.03 -6.19
CA PHE A 200 -18.90 -0.73 -4.94
C PHE A 200 -19.73 -2.01 -4.86
N GLN A 201 -20.01 -2.65 -6.01
CA GLN A 201 -20.80 -3.89 -6.07
C GLN A 201 -20.08 -5.04 -5.34
N PRO A 202 -20.78 -5.86 -4.52
CA PRO A 202 -20.19 -7.06 -3.91
C PRO A 202 -19.81 -8.09 -4.99
N GLN A 203 -18.56 -8.58 -4.96
CA GLN A 203 -18.04 -9.58 -5.90
C GLN A 203 -17.70 -10.90 -5.19
N GLU A 204 -18.14 -12.03 -5.75
CA GLU A 204 -17.99 -13.38 -5.16
C GLU A 204 -16.60 -14.03 -5.33
N ARG A 205 -15.73 -13.52 -6.23
CA ARG A 205 -14.35 -14.01 -6.41
C ARG A 205 -13.41 -12.85 -6.71
N ASN A 206 -12.23 -12.88 -6.07
CA ASN A 206 -11.12 -11.92 -6.21
C ASN A 206 -10.82 -11.55 -7.67
N GLN A 207 -11.21 -10.34 -8.11
CA GLN A 207 -10.80 -9.73 -9.38
C GLN A 207 -9.68 -8.67 -9.20
N TYR A 208 -8.82 -8.82 -8.19
CA TYR A 208 -7.66 -7.93 -8.02
C TYR A 208 -6.58 -8.08 -9.12
N PHE A 209 -6.72 -9.00 -10.08
CA PHE A 209 -5.69 -9.30 -11.11
C PHE A 209 -5.95 -8.79 -12.54
N ALA A 210 -7.00 -7.99 -12.82
CA ALA A 210 -7.16 -7.42 -14.17
C ALA A 210 -6.26 -6.18 -14.39
N LEU A 211 -4.97 -6.35 -14.71
CA LEU A 211 -4.06 -5.23 -15.00
C LEU A 211 -4.58 -4.42 -16.19
N ALA A 212 -4.84 -3.12 -15.97
CA ALA A 212 -4.88 -2.13 -17.03
C ALA A 212 -3.61 -1.27 -16.86
N PHE A 213 -2.65 -1.46 -17.76
CA PHE A 213 -1.60 -0.49 -18.03
C PHE A 213 -1.97 0.21 -19.33
N ASP A 214 -2.13 1.52 -19.17
CA ASP A 214 -2.16 2.67 -20.07
C ASP A 214 -2.38 3.80 -19.01
N ASP A 215 -1.59 4.84 -18.83
CA ASP A 215 -0.48 5.43 -19.57
C ASP A 215 0.44 6.15 -18.57
N ASP A 216 1.76 6.13 -18.79
CA ASP A 216 2.71 7.06 -18.15
C ASP A 216 2.57 8.51 -18.72
N GLU A 217 1.61 8.75 -19.62
CA GLU A 217 1.23 10.07 -20.14
C GLU A 217 0.10 10.75 -19.34
N GLU A 218 -0.68 10.02 -18.53
CA GLU A 218 -1.84 10.58 -17.83
C GLU A 218 -1.50 11.19 -16.45
N GLU A 219 -0.37 10.81 -15.83
CA GLU A 219 0.01 11.25 -14.47
C GLU A 219 0.40 12.76 -14.41
N ALA A 220 0.93 13.30 -15.51
CA ALA A 220 1.25 14.73 -15.64
C ALA A 220 0.00 15.59 -15.92
N ALA A 221 -1.00 15.06 -16.63
CA ALA A 221 -2.29 15.72 -16.82
C ALA A 221 -3.13 15.71 -15.53
N LEU A 222 -3.04 14.63 -14.75
CA LEU A 222 -3.76 14.41 -13.49
C LEU A 222 -3.38 15.41 -12.38
N THR A 223 -2.10 15.76 -12.25
CA THR A 223 -1.67 16.74 -11.23
C THR A 223 -2.19 18.16 -11.54
N LYS A 224 -2.28 18.50 -12.83
CA LYS A 224 -2.83 19.78 -13.31
C LYS A 224 -4.34 19.87 -13.11
N TYR A 225 -5.09 18.78 -13.33
CA TYR A 225 -6.54 18.72 -13.14
C TYR A 225 -6.96 18.72 -11.65
N TYR A 226 -6.20 18.07 -10.76
CA TYR A 226 -6.48 18.08 -9.31
C TYR A 226 -6.30 19.46 -8.70
N ILE A 227 -5.24 20.18 -9.07
CA ILE A 227 -5.03 21.57 -8.65
C ILE A 227 -6.10 22.47 -9.26
N PHE A 228 -6.49 22.24 -10.53
CA PHE A 228 -7.57 22.99 -11.18
C PHE A 228 -8.93 22.78 -10.50
N CYS A 229 -9.28 21.56 -10.06
CA CYS A 229 -10.49 21.29 -9.31
C CYS A 229 -10.47 21.92 -7.91
N ASP A 230 -9.40 21.77 -7.13
CA ASP A 230 -9.30 22.42 -5.80
C ASP A 230 -9.36 23.96 -5.91
N SER A 231 -8.79 24.54 -6.97
CA SER A 231 -8.82 25.99 -7.24
C SER A 231 -10.19 26.48 -7.73
N ALA A 232 -10.80 25.79 -8.71
CA ALA A 232 -12.11 26.13 -9.24
C ALA A 232 -13.23 25.92 -8.21
N PHE A 233 -13.05 24.98 -7.27
CA PHE A 233 -14.00 24.68 -6.20
C PHE A 233 -14.04 25.75 -5.09
N LEU A 234 -12.97 26.53 -4.91
CA LEU A 234 -13.00 27.73 -4.06
C LEU A 234 -13.52 28.96 -4.81
N ILE A 235 -13.24 29.05 -6.10
CA ILE A 235 -13.49 30.25 -6.90
C ILE A 235 -14.94 30.29 -7.46
N LEU A 236 -15.50 29.18 -7.92
CA LEU A 236 -16.86 29.14 -8.49
C LEU A 236 -17.97 29.45 -7.47
N PRO A 237 -17.96 28.95 -6.22
CA PRO A 237 -18.94 29.33 -5.21
C PRO A 237 -18.80 30.81 -4.82
N LEU A 238 -17.59 31.35 -4.73
CA LEU A 238 -17.38 32.77 -4.46
C LEU A 238 -17.89 33.62 -5.63
N ILE A 239 -17.58 33.27 -6.88
CA ILE A 239 -18.08 33.98 -8.07
C ILE A 239 -19.62 33.90 -8.15
N PHE A 240 -20.23 32.75 -7.83
CA PHE A 240 -21.68 32.59 -7.87
C PHE A 240 -22.41 33.20 -6.67
N ILE A 241 -21.81 33.20 -5.48
CA ILE A 241 -22.33 33.95 -4.32
C ILE A 241 -22.28 35.43 -4.68
N PHE A 242 -21.18 35.92 -5.24
CA PHE A 242 -21.09 37.31 -5.71
C PHE A 242 -22.06 37.60 -6.86
N SER A 243 -22.25 36.71 -7.84
CA SER A 243 -23.16 36.95 -8.97
C SER A 243 -24.64 36.77 -8.62
N GLY A 244 -24.97 35.78 -7.79
CA GLY A 244 -26.31 35.47 -7.31
C GLY A 244 -26.80 36.48 -6.27
N VAL A 245 -25.95 36.90 -5.33
CA VAL A 245 -26.25 38.02 -4.43
C VAL A 245 -26.39 39.32 -5.24
N CYS A 246 -25.58 39.53 -6.28
CA CYS A 246 -25.73 40.69 -7.18
C CYS A 246 -27.01 40.61 -8.04
N LEU A 247 -27.43 39.41 -8.48
CA LEU A 247 -28.70 39.18 -9.18
C LEU A 247 -29.92 39.34 -8.27
N GLN A 248 -29.82 38.95 -7.00
CA GLN A 248 -30.89 39.11 -6.02
C GLN A 248 -31.00 40.56 -5.53
N ILE A 249 -29.89 41.29 -5.46
CA ILE A 249 -29.89 42.75 -5.22
C ILE A 249 -30.51 43.50 -6.42
N SER A 250 -30.25 43.06 -7.66
CA SER A 250 -30.87 43.66 -8.86
C SER A 250 -32.33 43.23 -9.09
N GLY A 251 -32.70 42.00 -8.76
CA GLY A 251 -34.08 41.51 -8.76
C GLY A 251 -34.93 42.08 -7.62
N SER A 252 -34.33 42.39 -6.47
CA SER A 252 -34.99 43.12 -5.37
C SER A 252 -35.28 44.58 -5.74
N LEU A 253 -34.49 45.19 -6.64
CA LEU A 253 -34.84 46.49 -7.24
C LEU A 253 -36.05 46.40 -8.19
N ALA A 254 -36.21 45.30 -8.94
CA ALA A 254 -37.35 45.08 -9.83
C ALA A 254 -38.62 44.64 -9.09
N GLY A 255 -38.50 43.90 -7.97
CA GLY A 255 -39.61 43.46 -7.12
C GLY A 255 -40.29 44.57 -6.30
N MET A 256 -39.63 45.74 -6.12
CA MET A 256 -40.23 46.88 -5.42
C MET A 256 -41.49 47.45 -6.10
N GLN A 257 -41.72 47.17 -7.38
CA GLN A 257 -42.93 47.60 -8.10
C GLN A 257 -44.14 46.69 -7.87
N TYR A 258 -43.93 45.41 -7.52
CA TYR A 258 -45.00 44.44 -7.27
C TYR A 258 -45.46 44.43 -5.79
N GLN A 259 -44.55 44.76 -4.86
CA GLN A 259 -44.81 44.82 -3.42
C GLN A 259 -45.85 45.89 -3.04
N LYS A 260 -45.87 47.03 -3.74
CA LYS A 260 -46.80 48.16 -3.50
C LYS A 260 -48.27 47.81 -3.79
N THR A 261 -48.52 46.81 -4.62
CA THR A 261 -49.87 46.36 -5.00
C THR A 261 -50.43 45.34 -4.01
N ILE A 262 -49.57 44.48 -3.45
CA ILE A 262 -49.96 43.46 -2.45
C ILE A 262 -50.15 44.05 -1.05
N ASP A 263 -49.41 45.11 -0.68
CA ASP A 263 -49.64 45.81 0.59
C ASP A 263 -51.01 46.51 0.67
N ARG A 264 -51.62 46.88 -0.47
CA ARG A 264 -53.02 47.35 -0.53
C ARG A 264 -54.04 46.25 -0.26
N ILE A 265 -53.73 45.00 -0.61
CA ILE A 265 -54.62 43.85 -0.42
C ILE A 265 -54.49 43.31 1.02
N ARG A 266 -53.31 43.42 1.63
CA ARG A 266 -53.01 42.99 3.02
C ARG A 266 -53.78 43.77 4.09
N HIS A 267 -54.28 44.97 3.79
CA HIS A 267 -55.11 45.74 4.72
C HIS A 267 -56.55 45.21 4.87
N ILE A 268 -56.99 44.29 4.00
CA ILE A 268 -58.37 43.76 3.98
C ILE A 268 -58.50 42.41 4.72
N ALA A 269 -57.40 41.70 4.97
CA ALA A 269 -57.42 40.33 5.52
C ALA A 269 -56.76 40.19 6.91
N ARG A 270 -57.05 41.11 7.85
CA ARG A 270 -56.73 40.88 9.26
C ARG A 270 -57.84 40.08 9.93
N GLY A 271 -57.66 38.78 10.01
CA GLY A 271 -58.56 37.91 10.77
C GLY A 271 -58.09 36.47 10.81
N ALA A 272 -56.99 36.18 11.52
CA ALA A 272 -56.70 34.88 12.14
C ALA A 272 -55.36 34.96 12.88
N PHE A 273 -55.41 35.26 14.18
CA PHE A 273 -54.27 35.21 15.08
C PHE A 273 -54.49 34.07 16.07
N THR A 274 -54.02 32.85 15.75
CA THR A 274 -53.78 31.70 16.66
C THR A 274 -52.83 30.77 15.88
N SER A 275 -51.71 30.20 16.33
CA SER A 275 -51.20 29.75 17.64
C SER A 275 -49.66 29.64 17.50
N LYS A 276 -48.89 30.29 18.38
CA LYS A 276 -47.41 30.32 18.36
C LYS A 276 -46.75 29.22 19.23
N ALA A 277 -47.55 28.37 19.88
CA ALA A 277 -47.07 27.45 20.91
C ALA A 277 -46.71 26.04 20.37
N ASN A 278 -47.34 25.60 19.28
CA ASN A 278 -47.06 24.29 18.66
C ASN A 278 -45.84 24.31 17.70
N GLU A 279 -45.41 25.50 17.27
CA GLU A 279 -44.29 25.69 16.33
C GLU A 279 -42.93 25.38 16.98
N SER A 280 -42.73 25.86 18.22
CA SER A 280 -41.53 25.57 19.01
C SER A 280 -41.39 24.07 19.33
N MET A 281 -42.52 23.39 19.60
CA MET A 281 -42.51 21.95 19.91
C MET A 281 -42.10 21.09 18.68
N ARG A 282 -42.49 21.48 17.46
CA ARG A 282 -42.11 20.80 16.21
C ARG A 282 -40.60 20.91 15.93
N LEU A 283 -40.04 22.12 16.07
CA LEU A 283 -38.60 22.34 15.89
C LEU A 283 -37.79 21.51 16.91
N ILE A 284 -38.27 21.47 18.15
CA ILE A 284 -37.65 20.69 19.23
C ILE A 284 -37.70 19.20 18.91
N ILE A 285 -38.84 18.66 18.44
CA ILE A 285 -38.98 17.23 18.12
C ILE A 285 -38.05 16.82 16.97
N THR A 286 -38.04 17.56 15.86
CA THR A 286 -37.18 17.22 14.71
C THR A 286 -35.70 17.36 15.04
N THR A 287 -35.33 18.40 15.80
CA THR A 287 -33.95 18.59 16.29
C THR A 287 -33.55 17.48 17.24
N PHE A 288 -34.41 17.11 18.19
CA PHE A 288 -34.16 16.06 19.15
C PHE A 288 -33.99 14.69 18.48
N ILE A 289 -34.85 14.35 17.51
CA ILE A 289 -34.74 13.10 16.75
C ILE A 289 -33.46 13.07 15.91
N GLY A 290 -33.11 14.18 15.24
CA GLY A 290 -31.87 14.27 14.45
C GLY A 290 -30.60 14.14 15.32
N VAL A 291 -30.56 14.81 16.47
CA VAL A 291 -29.46 14.71 17.44
C VAL A 291 -29.37 13.32 18.05
N LEU A 292 -30.50 12.72 18.46
CA LEU A 292 -30.54 11.38 19.03
C LEU A 292 -30.07 10.33 18.03
N PHE A 293 -30.56 10.39 16.79
CA PHE A 293 -30.17 9.47 15.72
C PHE A 293 -28.68 9.61 15.37
N GLY A 294 -28.18 10.84 15.25
CA GLY A 294 -26.76 11.12 15.03
C GLY A 294 -25.87 10.62 16.17
N PHE A 295 -26.30 10.80 17.43
CA PHE A 295 -25.62 10.28 18.62
C PHE A 295 -25.59 8.75 18.66
N LEU A 296 -26.72 8.10 18.35
CA LEU A 296 -26.81 6.63 18.29
C LEU A 296 -25.88 6.07 17.22
N ILE A 297 -25.85 6.64 16.02
CA ILE A 297 -24.91 6.25 14.96
C ILE A 297 -23.46 6.45 15.43
N GLY A 298 -23.13 7.58 16.06
CA GLY A 298 -21.79 7.85 16.58
C GLY A 298 -21.34 6.83 17.65
N LYS A 299 -22.26 6.37 18.49
CA LYS A 299 -22.00 5.38 19.56
C LYS A 299 -22.03 3.92 19.09
N SER A 300 -22.74 3.63 18.00
CA SER A 300 -22.80 2.28 17.40
C SER A 300 -21.47 1.80 16.81
N PHE A 301 -20.48 2.69 16.66
CA PHE A 301 -19.12 2.30 16.32
C PHE A 301 -18.36 1.83 17.57
N PRO A 302 -17.92 0.56 17.65
CA PRO A 302 -17.23 0.05 18.84
C PRO A 302 -15.90 0.80 19.05
N SER A 303 -15.76 1.50 20.19
CA SER A 303 -14.47 1.95 20.70
C SER A 303 -13.92 0.87 21.63
N LEU A 304 -13.00 0.04 21.14
CA LEU A 304 -12.20 -0.79 22.05
C LEU A 304 -10.99 0.03 22.50
N SER A 305 -10.89 0.26 23.81
CA SER A 305 -9.60 0.53 24.43
C SER A 305 -8.78 -0.76 24.34
N LEU A 306 -7.56 -0.67 23.81
CA LEU A 306 -6.56 -1.72 23.93
C LEU A 306 -6.10 -1.81 25.38
N SER A 307 -6.89 -2.46 26.22
CA SER A 307 -6.42 -3.06 27.46
C SER A 307 -7.42 -4.12 27.91
N LYS A 308 -6.96 -5.37 27.86
CA LYS A 308 -7.60 -6.59 28.38
C LYS A 308 -8.95 -6.93 27.75
N LEU A 309 -8.97 -8.03 27.00
CA LEU A 309 -10.04 -9.03 27.07
C LEU A 309 -9.56 -10.33 26.43
N SER A 310 -9.13 -11.24 27.30
CA SER A 310 -9.25 -12.68 27.11
C SER A 310 -10.68 -13.02 26.74
N LEU A 311 -10.89 -13.87 25.73
CA LEU A 311 -12.17 -14.57 25.61
C LEU A 311 -11.96 -16.00 25.11
N SER A 312 -12.24 -16.92 26.04
CA SER A 312 -12.54 -18.32 25.83
C SER A 312 -13.93 -18.48 25.20
N SER A 313 -14.19 -19.68 24.66
CA SER A 313 -15.42 -20.21 24.03
C SER A 313 -15.55 -19.89 22.53
N GLY A 314 -15.81 -20.83 21.62
CA GLY A 314 -16.03 -22.27 21.71
C GLY A 314 -16.02 -22.90 20.30
N LEU A 315 -15.54 -24.13 20.19
CA LEU A 315 -16.34 -25.30 19.81
C LEU A 315 -16.78 -25.34 18.33
N LEU A 316 -15.90 -25.85 17.47
CA LEU A 316 -16.30 -26.71 16.36
C LEU A 316 -15.41 -27.95 16.35
N THR A 317 -15.95 -28.99 16.97
CA THR A 317 -15.53 -30.38 16.85
C THR A 317 -15.77 -30.86 15.42
N PHE A 318 -14.70 -31.21 14.71
CA PHE A 318 -14.77 -32.26 13.70
C PHE A 318 -13.76 -33.33 14.07
N SER A 319 -14.29 -34.43 14.61
CA SER A 319 -13.56 -35.60 15.06
C SER A 319 -13.18 -36.46 13.86
N GLY A 320 -11.89 -36.66 13.68
CA GLY A 320 -11.30 -37.69 12.82
C GLY A 320 -10.21 -38.40 13.62
N ASN A 321 -10.61 -39.26 14.54
CA ASN A 321 -9.71 -40.06 15.38
C ASN A 321 -8.93 -41.06 14.54
N ILE A 322 -7.62 -40.87 14.38
CA ILE A 322 -6.67 -41.98 14.22
C ILE A 322 -5.97 -42.15 15.56
N HIS A 323 -6.39 -43.21 16.24
CA HIS A 323 -5.95 -43.61 17.56
C HIS A 323 -4.65 -44.41 17.40
N ILE A 324 -3.50 -43.84 17.74
CA ILE A 324 -2.31 -44.62 18.09
C ILE A 324 -1.96 -44.25 19.52
N LYS A 325 -2.13 -45.27 20.37
CA LYS A 325 -2.03 -45.26 21.81
C LYS A 325 -0.55 -45.32 22.17
N ASP A 326 -0.02 -44.30 22.82
CA ASP A 326 1.23 -44.40 23.57
C ASP A 326 1.08 -45.48 24.66
N PRO A 327 2.04 -46.41 24.78
CA PRO A 327 2.36 -47.03 26.03
C PRO A 327 3.64 -46.38 26.58
N SER A 328 3.46 -45.70 27.72
CA SER A 328 4.45 -45.55 28.79
C SER A 328 5.69 -46.45 28.64
N VAL A 329 6.84 -45.86 28.33
CA VAL A 329 8.14 -46.52 28.49
C VAL A 329 8.70 -46.14 29.87
N PRO A 330 8.91 -47.10 30.78
CA PRO A 330 9.67 -46.88 32.00
C PRO A 330 11.13 -46.64 31.65
N ALA A 331 11.78 -45.80 32.45
CA ALA A 331 13.23 -45.74 32.51
C ALA A 331 13.82 -47.15 32.74
N GLN A 332 14.96 -47.39 32.10
CA GLN A 332 15.87 -48.55 32.28
C GLN A 332 15.48 -49.84 31.55
N ALA A 333 15.89 -49.91 30.29
CA ALA A 333 16.54 -51.09 29.75
C ALA A 333 17.60 -50.66 28.73
N LYS A 334 18.87 -50.68 29.17
CA LYS A 334 20.03 -50.70 28.29
C LYS A 334 19.89 -51.89 27.34
N VAL A 335 19.52 -51.65 26.09
CA VAL A 335 19.85 -52.59 25.02
C VAL A 335 21.23 -52.17 24.53
N GLN A 336 22.26 -52.74 25.14
CA GLN A 336 23.61 -52.78 24.59
C GLN A 336 23.56 -53.64 23.32
N ILE A 337 23.33 -53.00 22.17
CA ILE A 337 23.90 -53.51 20.93
C ILE A 337 25.33 -52.99 20.94
N ASN A 338 26.29 -53.86 21.25
CA ASN A 338 27.71 -53.59 21.03
C ASN A 338 27.93 -53.45 19.51
N ASP A 339 27.65 -52.26 18.98
CA ASP A 339 27.96 -51.87 17.62
C ASP A 339 29.39 -51.32 17.60
N THR A 340 30.35 -52.24 17.71
CA THR A 340 31.81 -51.97 17.66
C THR A 340 32.28 -51.37 16.32
N SER A 341 31.35 -51.06 15.39
CA SER A 341 31.60 -50.43 14.10
C SER A 341 31.40 -48.91 14.08
N LYS A 342 30.85 -48.32 15.15
CA LYS A 342 30.64 -46.87 15.25
C LYS A 342 31.77 -46.23 16.03
N ILE A 343 32.75 -45.68 15.31
CA ILE A 343 33.69 -44.67 15.86
C ILE A 343 32.90 -43.37 16.01
N TRP A 344 31.90 -43.36 16.91
CA TRP A 344 31.05 -42.20 17.09
C TRP A 344 31.83 -41.15 17.86
N VAL A 345 32.22 -40.08 17.17
CA VAL A 345 32.83 -38.89 17.77
C VAL A 345 31.88 -37.71 17.53
N PRO A 346 31.43 -37.00 18.60
CA PRO A 346 30.53 -35.86 18.48
C PRO A 346 31.04 -34.73 17.58
N SER A 347 32.36 -34.65 17.34
CA SER A 347 32.99 -33.64 16.50
C SER A 347 32.82 -33.87 15.00
N ASN A 348 32.35 -35.05 14.58
CA ASN A 348 32.23 -35.38 13.16
C ASN A 348 31.00 -34.68 12.54
N PRO A 349 31.06 -34.25 11.26
CA PRO A 349 29.90 -33.75 10.56
C PRO A 349 28.83 -34.86 10.43
N ARG A 350 27.55 -34.45 10.34
CA ARG A 350 26.43 -35.40 10.20
C ARG A 350 26.63 -36.29 8.96
N GLY A 351 26.45 -37.59 9.12
CA GLY A 351 26.71 -38.61 8.08
C GLY A 351 28.14 -39.16 8.07
N ALA A 352 29.07 -38.58 8.83
CA ALA A 352 30.45 -39.05 8.97
C ALA A 352 30.73 -39.74 10.32
N GLU A 353 29.70 -40.19 11.02
CA GLU A 353 29.80 -40.77 12.38
C GLU A 353 30.53 -42.11 12.43
N ARG A 354 30.83 -42.72 11.28
CA ARG A 354 31.61 -43.96 11.16
C ARG A 354 33.09 -43.73 10.82
N LEU A 355 33.48 -42.49 10.51
CA LEU A 355 34.82 -42.17 10.07
C LEU A 355 35.69 -41.69 11.24
N PRO A 356 36.97 -42.09 11.32
CA PRO A 356 37.87 -41.60 12.36
C PRO A 356 38.15 -40.10 12.15
N PRO A 357 38.21 -39.28 13.23
CA PRO A 357 38.41 -37.83 13.11
C PRO A 357 39.63 -37.40 12.30
N GLY A 358 40.74 -38.14 12.41
CA GLY A 358 41.98 -37.83 11.68
C GLY A 358 41.92 -38.03 10.16
N PHE A 359 40.90 -38.71 9.64
CA PHE A 359 40.66 -38.86 8.20
C PHE A 359 39.74 -37.76 7.65
N LEU A 360 38.97 -37.09 8.51
CA LEU A 360 37.92 -36.19 8.08
C LEU A 360 38.46 -34.84 7.63
N VAL A 361 38.08 -34.46 6.42
CA VAL A 361 38.26 -33.11 5.89
C VAL A 361 36.86 -32.48 5.75
N PRO A 362 36.42 -31.66 6.72
CA PRO A 362 35.03 -31.19 6.80
C PRO A 362 34.67 -30.10 5.78
N GLN A 363 35.68 -29.49 5.15
CA GLN A 363 35.53 -28.39 4.20
C GLN A 363 36.18 -28.77 2.87
N SER A 364 35.68 -28.16 1.80
CA SER A 364 36.22 -28.29 0.45
C SER A 364 36.59 -26.91 -0.11
N ASP A 365 36.95 -26.86 -1.38
CA ASP A 365 37.36 -25.67 -2.10
C ASP A 365 36.96 -25.77 -3.58
N LEU A 366 37.08 -24.67 -4.32
CA LEU A 366 36.85 -24.64 -5.77
C LEU A 366 38.18 -24.61 -6.54
N TYR A 367 39.31 -25.01 -5.94
CA TYR A 367 40.58 -24.97 -6.64
C TYR A 367 40.70 -26.11 -7.66
N PRO A 368 40.97 -25.81 -8.94
CA PRO A 368 41.23 -26.85 -9.93
C PRO A 368 42.48 -27.64 -9.55
N ARG A 369 42.40 -28.98 -9.63
CA ARG A 369 43.50 -29.91 -9.37
C ARG A 369 43.93 -30.61 -10.65
N ARG A 370 45.20 -30.97 -10.75
CA ARG A 370 45.72 -31.66 -11.94
C ARG A 370 45.20 -33.09 -11.97
N LEU A 371 45.09 -33.65 -13.17
CA LEU A 371 44.68 -35.06 -13.36
C LEU A 371 45.79 -36.05 -12.94
N TYR A 372 47.04 -35.59 -12.83
CA TYR A 372 48.23 -36.39 -12.56
C TYR A 372 49.22 -35.62 -11.69
N GLY A 373 50.18 -36.34 -11.08
CA GLY A 373 51.21 -35.77 -10.22
C GLY A 373 50.83 -35.79 -8.74
N GLU A 374 51.64 -35.11 -7.92
CA GLU A 374 51.41 -35.01 -6.47
C GLU A 374 50.40 -33.90 -6.16
N PRO A 375 49.36 -34.16 -5.33
CA PRO A 375 48.36 -33.15 -4.96
C PRO A 375 48.95 -31.93 -4.23
N SER A 376 50.08 -32.11 -3.55
CA SER A 376 50.78 -31.02 -2.83
C SER A 376 51.37 -29.96 -3.78
N GLU A 377 51.57 -30.31 -5.04
CA GLU A 377 52.14 -29.43 -6.07
C GLU A 377 51.07 -28.73 -6.92
N ASP A 378 49.78 -29.08 -6.76
CA ASP A 378 48.69 -28.54 -7.59
C ASP A 378 48.47 -27.03 -7.35
N LEU A 379 48.74 -26.54 -6.14
CA LEU A 379 48.47 -25.17 -5.73
C LEU A 379 49.79 -24.44 -5.45
N THR A 380 50.30 -23.71 -6.44
CA THR A 380 51.47 -22.82 -6.28
C THR A 380 51.10 -21.48 -5.63
N VAL A 381 49.88 -21.01 -5.89
CA VAL A 381 49.29 -19.81 -5.28
C VAL A 381 47.86 -20.17 -4.89
N THR A 382 47.48 -19.87 -3.65
CA THR A 382 46.12 -20.10 -3.15
C THR A 382 45.29 -18.81 -3.26
N PRO A 383 44.25 -18.78 -4.11
CA PRO A 383 43.32 -17.66 -4.16
C PRO A 383 42.67 -17.43 -2.79
N LYS A 384 42.47 -16.17 -2.42
CA LYS A 384 41.88 -15.79 -1.12
C LYS A 384 40.42 -15.38 -1.24
N TYR A 385 39.98 -15.01 -2.44
CA TYR A 385 38.68 -14.41 -2.68
C TYR A 385 37.98 -15.14 -3.82
N LEU A 386 36.64 -15.11 -3.81
CA LEU A 386 35.81 -15.69 -4.86
C LEU A 386 34.99 -14.59 -5.52
N VAL A 387 34.95 -14.57 -6.84
CA VAL A 387 34.02 -13.73 -7.60
C VAL A 387 33.14 -14.58 -8.50
N THR A 388 31.84 -14.32 -8.42
CA THR A 388 30.83 -15.00 -9.20
C THR A 388 30.00 -14.02 -10.02
N PHE A 389 29.73 -14.39 -11.26
CA PHE A 389 28.84 -13.67 -12.17
C PHE A 389 27.82 -14.63 -12.77
N THR A 390 26.58 -14.17 -12.91
CA THR A 390 25.54 -14.92 -13.63
C THR A 390 25.39 -14.35 -15.02
N VAL A 391 25.86 -15.08 -16.03
CA VAL A 391 26.23 -14.52 -17.33
C VAL A 391 25.46 -15.15 -18.48
N GLY A 392 25.29 -14.36 -19.52
CA GLY A 392 24.89 -14.80 -20.85
C GLY A 392 25.83 -14.23 -21.91
N TYR A 393 25.72 -14.77 -23.12
CA TYR A 393 26.54 -14.42 -24.27
C TYR A 393 26.55 -12.92 -24.58
N LYS A 394 25.42 -12.23 -24.37
CA LYS A 394 25.30 -10.79 -24.64
C LYS A 394 26.16 -9.92 -23.73
N GLN A 395 26.60 -10.45 -22.58
CA GLN A 395 27.34 -9.71 -21.56
C GLN A 395 28.83 -10.05 -21.53
N MET A 396 29.32 -10.88 -22.47
CA MET A 396 30.73 -11.29 -22.55
C MET A 396 31.72 -10.12 -22.45
N HIS A 397 31.48 -9.05 -23.21
CA HIS A 397 32.35 -7.86 -23.21
C HIS A 397 32.32 -7.13 -21.86
N ASN A 398 31.16 -7.06 -21.20
CA ASN A 398 31.05 -6.40 -19.90
C ASN A 398 31.78 -7.21 -18.82
N ILE A 399 31.66 -8.53 -18.86
CA ILE A 399 32.39 -9.41 -17.93
C ILE A 399 33.89 -9.38 -18.20
N ASP A 400 34.35 -9.35 -19.45
CA ASP A 400 35.77 -9.16 -19.76
C ASP A 400 36.32 -7.84 -19.17
N ALA A 401 35.55 -6.76 -19.22
CA ALA A 401 35.90 -5.51 -18.56
C ALA A 401 35.93 -5.64 -17.02
N ALA A 402 34.99 -6.40 -16.44
CA ALA A 402 34.94 -6.69 -15.01
C ALA A 402 36.14 -7.50 -14.53
N ILE A 403 36.46 -8.62 -15.18
CA ILE A 403 37.53 -9.54 -14.77
C ILE A 403 38.90 -8.86 -14.73
N LYS A 404 39.16 -7.89 -15.62
CA LYS A 404 40.40 -7.07 -15.60
C LYS A 404 40.60 -6.26 -14.32
N LYS A 405 39.57 -6.09 -13.48
CA LYS A 405 39.65 -5.39 -12.19
C LYS A 405 39.96 -6.31 -11.01
N PHE A 406 40.00 -7.62 -11.23
CA PHE A 406 40.31 -8.63 -10.23
C PHE A 406 41.74 -9.15 -10.43
N SER A 407 42.44 -9.39 -9.32
CA SER A 407 43.82 -9.90 -9.32
C SER A 407 43.85 -11.43 -9.37
N GLY A 408 45.04 -12.03 -9.46
CA GLY A 408 45.21 -13.48 -9.34
C GLY A 408 44.85 -14.06 -7.96
N ASN A 409 44.50 -13.23 -6.97
CA ASN A 409 43.99 -13.70 -5.67
C ASN A 409 42.51 -14.13 -5.74
N PHE A 410 41.84 -13.95 -6.89
CA PHE A 410 40.44 -14.28 -7.08
C PHE A 410 40.26 -15.56 -7.87
N THR A 411 39.48 -16.49 -7.34
CA THR A 411 38.85 -17.53 -8.15
C THR A 411 37.67 -16.92 -8.90
N VAL A 412 37.61 -17.12 -10.22
CA VAL A 412 36.50 -16.66 -11.07
C VAL A 412 35.57 -17.82 -11.36
N LEU A 413 34.29 -17.68 -11.02
CA LEU A 413 33.24 -18.67 -11.27
C LEU A 413 32.08 -18.03 -12.04
N LEU A 414 31.79 -18.57 -13.22
CA LEU A 414 30.75 -18.07 -14.11
C LEU A 414 29.55 -19.02 -14.12
N PHE A 415 28.37 -18.48 -13.84
CA PHE A 415 27.09 -19.18 -13.90
C PHE A 415 26.37 -18.86 -15.21
N HIS A 416 26.36 -19.78 -16.15
CA HIS A 416 25.81 -19.59 -17.49
C HIS A 416 24.34 -19.98 -17.52
N TYR A 417 23.47 -19.01 -17.84
CA TYR A 417 22.03 -19.26 -17.97
C TYR A 417 21.59 -19.58 -19.40
N ASP A 418 22.49 -19.56 -20.38
CA ASP A 418 22.19 -19.71 -21.81
C ASP A 418 22.80 -20.96 -22.46
N ASN A 419 23.58 -21.73 -21.72
CA ASN A 419 24.28 -22.93 -22.19
C ASN A 419 25.27 -22.72 -23.34
N ARG A 420 25.92 -21.55 -23.37
CA ARG A 420 26.90 -21.16 -24.39
C ARG A 420 28.33 -21.04 -23.85
N THR A 421 28.77 -22.01 -23.07
CA THR A 421 30.08 -21.95 -22.40
C THR A 421 31.26 -21.92 -23.38
N SER A 422 31.21 -22.66 -24.49
CA SER A 422 32.30 -22.71 -25.47
C SER A 422 32.58 -21.38 -26.18
N ASP A 423 31.60 -20.48 -26.25
CA ASP A 423 31.81 -19.15 -26.84
C ASP A 423 32.79 -18.30 -26.00
N TRP A 424 32.93 -18.61 -24.70
CA TRP A 424 33.81 -17.88 -23.79
C TRP A 424 35.28 -18.27 -23.92
N ASP A 425 35.60 -19.35 -24.62
CA ASP A 425 36.98 -19.76 -24.93
C ASP A 425 37.74 -18.72 -25.79
N ALA A 426 37.00 -17.73 -26.33
CA ALA A 426 37.55 -16.54 -26.97
C ALA A 426 38.45 -15.71 -26.04
N TYR A 427 38.27 -15.82 -24.71
CA TYR A 427 39.10 -15.13 -23.72
C TYR A 427 40.04 -16.10 -22.99
N GLU A 428 41.34 -15.79 -22.98
CA GLU A 428 42.34 -16.68 -22.37
C GLU A 428 42.14 -16.84 -20.86
N TRP A 429 41.73 -15.78 -20.16
CA TRP A 429 41.39 -15.85 -18.74
C TRP A 429 40.19 -16.75 -18.47
N SER A 430 39.28 -16.90 -19.44
CA SER A 430 38.08 -17.74 -19.26
C SER A 430 38.43 -19.22 -19.21
N LYS A 431 39.49 -19.65 -19.89
CA LYS A 431 39.97 -21.05 -19.84
C LYS A 431 40.46 -21.46 -18.44
N GLN A 432 40.82 -20.47 -17.61
CA GLN A 432 41.22 -20.67 -16.22
C GLN A 432 40.06 -20.47 -15.23
N ALA A 433 38.93 -19.92 -15.69
CA ALA A 433 37.74 -19.74 -14.87
C ALA A 433 36.94 -21.04 -14.77
N ILE A 434 36.08 -21.12 -13.74
CA ILE A 434 35.17 -22.26 -13.56
C ILE A 434 33.84 -21.89 -14.21
N HIS A 435 33.32 -22.77 -15.05
CA HIS A 435 32.05 -22.58 -15.76
C HIS A 435 31.01 -23.59 -15.26
N VAL A 436 29.86 -23.10 -14.81
CA VAL A 436 28.71 -23.93 -14.46
C VAL A 436 27.53 -23.47 -15.30
N SER A 437 26.88 -24.39 -16.04
CA SER A 437 25.87 -24.04 -17.04
C SER A 437 24.56 -24.77 -16.79
N VAL A 438 23.47 -24.01 -16.65
CA VAL A 438 22.10 -24.53 -16.60
C VAL A 438 21.15 -23.51 -17.24
N LEU A 439 20.34 -23.96 -18.20
CA LEU A 439 19.42 -23.09 -18.93
C LEU A 439 18.43 -22.37 -18.01
N LYS A 440 18.29 -21.06 -18.24
CA LYS A 440 17.30 -20.16 -17.64
C LYS A 440 17.26 -20.18 -16.11
N GLN A 441 18.39 -20.44 -15.45
CA GLN A 441 18.50 -20.36 -13.99
C GLN A 441 19.05 -19.01 -13.53
N THR A 442 18.55 -18.56 -12.40
CA THR A 442 18.88 -17.27 -11.79
C THR A 442 20.13 -17.35 -10.92
N LYS A 443 20.72 -16.18 -10.63
CA LYS A 443 21.90 -16.03 -9.76
C LYS A 443 21.76 -16.77 -8.43
N TRP A 444 20.65 -16.55 -7.73
CA TRP A 444 20.44 -17.14 -6.41
C TRP A 444 20.12 -18.63 -6.46
N TRP A 445 19.59 -19.13 -7.58
CA TRP A 445 19.47 -20.58 -7.80
C TRP A 445 20.83 -21.27 -7.86
N PHE A 446 21.78 -20.68 -8.59
CA PHE A 446 23.16 -21.17 -8.67
C PHE A 446 23.86 -21.03 -7.32
N ALA A 447 23.81 -19.86 -6.70
CA ALA A 447 24.45 -19.61 -5.41
C ALA A 447 24.00 -20.61 -4.34
N LYS A 448 22.70 -20.93 -4.27
CA LYS A 448 22.18 -21.92 -3.32
C LYS A 448 22.74 -23.34 -3.54
N ARG A 449 23.11 -23.71 -4.76
CA ARG A 449 23.51 -25.08 -5.13
C ARG A 449 25.02 -25.27 -5.20
N PHE A 450 25.75 -24.25 -5.61
CA PHE A 450 27.19 -24.36 -5.90
C PHE A 450 28.08 -23.59 -4.93
N LEU A 451 27.51 -22.68 -4.12
CA LEU A 451 28.25 -21.91 -3.12
C LEU A 451 27.91 -22.38 -1.69
N HIS A 452 27.90 -23.69 -1.45
CA HIS A 452 27.67 -24.23 -0.10
C HIS A 452 28.75 -23.71 0.87
N PRO A 453 28.42 -23.32 2.12
CA PRO A 453 29.37 -22.69 3.03
C PRO A 453 30.64 -23.51 3.27
N ASP A 454 30.52 -24.84 3.33
CA ASP A 454 31.67 -25.72 3.51
C ASP A 454 32.51 -25.91 2.23
N ILE A 455 31.99 -25.57 1.04
CA ILE A 455 32.74 -25.57 -0.23
C ILE A 455 33.49 -24.24 -0.41
N VAL A 456 32.89 -23.13 -0.01
CA VAL A 456 33.50 -21.80 -0.16
C VAL A 456 34.25 -21.33 1.08
N ALA A 457 34.41 -22.22 2.09
CA ALA A 457 35.09 -21.91 3.35
C ALA A 457 36.57 -21.52 3.18
N ALA A 458 37.19 -21.89 2.07
CA ALA A 458 38.56 -21.51 1.74
C ALA A 458 38.71 -20.01 1.41
N TYR A 459 37.62 -19.33 1.03
CA TYR A 459 37.63 -17.92 0.63
C TYR A 459 37.27 -17.00 1.80
N GLU A 460 38.00 -15.89 1.94
CA GLU A 460 37.73 -14.87 2.97
C GLU A 460 36.50 -14.02 2.62
N TYR A 461 36.37 -13.65 1.34
CA TYR A 461 35.27 -12.83 0.80
C TYR A 461 34.74 -13.41 -0.51
N ILE A 462 33.42 -13.32 -0.68
CA ILE A 462 32.66 -13.91 -1.78
C ILE A 462 31.83 -12.81 -2.44
N PHE A 463 32.12 -12.53 -3.71
CA PHE A 463 31.44 -11.53 -4.54
C PHE A 463 30.37 -12.24 -5.38
N ILE A 464 29.13 -11.77 -5.31
CA ILE A 464 27.98 -12.37 -6.02
C ILE A 464 27.29 -11.31 -6.87
N TRP A 465 27.87 -11.02 -8.03
CA TRP A 465 27.56 -9.82 -8.80
C TRP A 465 26.68 -10.12 -10.02
N ASP A 466 25.84 -9.14 -10.36
CA ASP A 466 25.11 -9.11 -11.63
C ASP A 466 26.04 -8.79 -12.80
N GLU A 467 25.62 -9.18 -14.00
CA GLU A 467 26.43 -9.10 -15.21
C GLU A 467 26.36 -7.75 -15.93
N ASP A 468 25.53 -6.82 -15.48
CA ASP A 468 25.25 -5.52 -16.11
C ASP A 468 25.86 -4.33 -15.35
N LEU A 469 26.97 -4.58 -14.64
CA LEU A 469 27.72 -3.61 -13.85
C LEU A 469 28.91 -3.04 -14.64
N GLY A 470 28.99 -1.72 -14.73
CA GLY A 470 30.16 -0.97 -15.18
C GLY A 470 31.15 -0.77 -14.05
N VAL A 471 32.41 -1.10 -14.29
CA VAL A 471 33.47 -1.18 -13.26
C VAL A 471 34.65 -0.25 -13.55
N GLU A 472 34.45 0.81 -14.33
CA GLU A 472 35.51 1.71 -14.78
C GLU A 472 36.34 2.24 -13.60
N HIS A 473 35.64 2.57 -12.50
CA HIS A 473 36.20 3.18 -11.30
C HIS A 473 36.41 2.20 -10.12
N PHE A 474 36.27 0.91 -10.36
CA PHE A 474 36.41 -0.13 -9.36
C PHE A 474 37.77 -0.85 -9.45
N LYS A 475 38.35 -1.17 -8.29
CA LYS A 475 39.53 -2.03 -8.10
C LYS A 475 39.30 -2.97 -6.91
N ALA A 476 39.33 -4.27 -7.17
CA ALA A 476 38.91 -5.26 -6.17
C ALA A 476 39.80 -5.30 -4.91
N GLU A 477 41.12 -5.16 -5.05
CA GLU A 477 42.06 -5.19 -3.91
C GLU A 477 41.90 -3.96 -2.99
N GLU A 478 41.75 -2.77 -3.56
CA GLU A 478 41.50 -1.55 -2.77
C GLU A 478 40.13 -1.61 -2.09
N TYR A 479 39.13 -2.19 -2.76
CA TYR A 479 37.82 -2.44 -2.17
C TYR A 479 37.92 -3.35 -0.93
N ILE A 480 38.57 -4.51 -1.05
CA ILE A 480 38.71 -5.45 0.09
C ILE A 480 39.50 -4.82 1.22
N LYS A 481 40.53 -4.02 0.91
CA LYS A 481 41.29 -3.27 1.92
C LYS A 481 40.38 -2.33 2.73
N LEU A 482 39.45 -1.64 2.09
CA LEU A 482 38.47 -0.78 2.78
C LEU A 482 37.45 -1.59 3.57
N VAL A 483 36.94 -2.69 3.02
CA VAL A 483 36.04 -3.62 3.72
C VAL A 483 36.67 -4.12 5.02
N LYS A 484 37.93 -4.59 4.95
CA LYS A 484 38.70 -5.03 6.13
C LYS A 484 38.99 -3.87 7.10
N LYS A 485 39.40 -2.70 6.60
CA LYS A 485 39.68 -1.49 7.41
C LYS A 485 38.45 -1.07 8.24
N HIS A 486 37.26 -1.15 7.66
CA HIS A 486 36.02 -0.69 8.27
C HIS A 486 35.20 -1.79 8.96
N GLY A 487 35.73 -3.01 9.02
CA GLY A 487 35.11 -4.16 9.69
C GLY A 487 33.78 -4.59 9.07
N LEU A 488 33.65 -4.48 7.75
CA LEU A 488 32.42 -4.84 7.04
C LEU A 488 32.36 -6.35 6.78
N GLU A 489 31.27 -6.97 7.19
CA GLU A 489 30.97 -8.39 6.96
C GLU A 489 30.09 -8.60 5.73
N ILE A 490 29.22 -7.63 5.44
CA ILE A 490 28.42 -7.59 4.21
C ILE A 490 28.57 -6.20 3.62
N SER A 491 28.93 -6.12 2.35
CA SER A 491 29.21 -4.84 1.72
C SER A 491 28.86 -4.83 0.25
N GLN A 492 28.85 -3.65 -0.35
CA GLN A 492 28.80 -3.48 -1.80
C GLN A 492 29.57 -2.22 -2.21
N PRO A 493 30.02 -2.11 -3.47
CA PRO A 493 30.51 -0.85 -4.02
C PRO A 493 29.41 0.22 -4.06
N GLY A 494 29.78 1.49 -3.98
CA GLY A 494 28.82 2.59 -4.19
C GLY A 494 28.25 2.60 -5.61
N LEU A 495 26.97 2.97 -5.77
CA LEU A 495 26.35 3.13 -7.09
C LEU A 495 26.41 4.60 -7.55
N GLU A 496 26.89 4.79 -8.78
CA GLU A 496 26.90 6.09 -9.44
C GLU A 496 25.45 6.62 -9.64
N PRO A 497 25.14 7.88 -9.25
CA PRO A 497 23.76 8.41 -9.27
C PRO A 497 23.22 8.80 -10.66
N ASN A 498 23.93 8.49 -11.75
CA ASN A 498 23.66 9.03 -13.09
C ASN A 498 22.34 8.53 -13.72
N ARG A 499 21.80 7.40 -13.25
CA ARG A 499 20.50 6.86 -13.62
C ARG A 499 19.76 6.59 -12.32
N GLY A 500 18.57 7.18 -12.15
CA GLY A 500 17.84 7.22 -10.87
C GLY A 500 17.93 5.91 -10.09
N LEU A 501 18.33 6.01 -8.82
CA LEU A 501 18.55 4.86 -7.94
C LEU A 501 17.29 4.56 -7.12
N THR A 502 17.02 3.28 -6.91
CA THR A 502 15.88 2.82 -6.10
C THR A 502 16.06 3.20 -4.62
N TRP A 503 17.27 2.99 -4.09
CA TRP A 503 17.62 3.17 -2.68
C TRP A 503 18.68 4.26 -2.52
N GLN A 504 18.48 5.22 -1.62
CA GLN A 504 19.52 6.19 -1.26
C GLN A 504 20.70 5.52 -0.56
N MET A 505 20.47 4.39 0.11
CA MET A 505 21.52 3.64 0.80
C MET A 505 22.58 3.06 -0.14
N THR A 506 22.23 2.78 -1.40
CA THR A 506 23.20 2.26 -2.37
C THR A 506 23.95 3.35 -3.12
N LYS A 507 23.44 4.58 -3.07
CA LYS A 507 24.00 5.72 -3.77
C LYS A 507 25.36 6.10 -3.22
N ARG A 508 26.36 6.22 -4.09
CA ARG A 508 27.69 6.72 -3.75
C ARG A 508 27.63 8.10 -3.10
N ARG A 509 28.39 8.26 -2.02
CA ARG A 509 28.66 9.53 -1.32
C ARG A 509 30.06 10.01 -1.70
N GLY A 510 30.17 11.21 -2.25
CA GLY A 510 31.45 11.74 -2.75
C GLY A 510 32.40 12.25 -1.66
N ASP A 511 31.94 12.33 -0.41
CA ASP A 511 32.61 12.99 0.71
C ASP A 511 33.29 12.03 1.70
N ARG A 512 33.19 10.71 1.49
CA ARG A 512 33.64 9.68 2.45
C ARG A 512 34.10 8.40 1.76
N GLU A 513 34.79 7.54 2.49
CA GLU A 513 35.24 6.24 1.97
C GLU A 513 34.15 5.17 2.00
N VAL A 514 33.33 5.19 3.05
CA VAL A 514 32.27 4.21 3.34
C VAL A 514 31.10 4.94 4.02
N HIS A 515 29.88 4.51 3.76
CA HIS A 515 28.73 4.80 4.61
C HIS A 515 27.97 3.53 4.99
N LYS A 516 27.37 3.56 6.17
CA LYS A 516 26.60 2.45 6.75
C LYS A 516 25.15 2.83 7.03
N GLU A 517 24.86 4.12 6.92
CA GLU A 517 23.56 4.71 7.15
C GLU A 517 23.27 5.80 6.12
N THR A 518 21.99 6.04 5.86
CA THR A 518 21.52 7.12 5.00
C THR A 518 20.24 7.72 5.52
N GLN A 519 19.96 8.96 5.09
CA GLN A 519 18.61 9.49 5.12
C GLN A 519 17.88 9.04 3.85
N GLU A 520 16.86 8.19 4.02
CA GLU A 520 15.94 7.83 2.94
C GLU A 520 14.79 8.83 2.80
N LYS A 521 13.97 8.61 1.78
CA LYS A 521 12.71 9.33 1.58
C LYS A 521 11.83 9.23 2.85
N PRO A 522 11.08 10.30 3.20
CA PRO A 522 10.23 10.30 4.40
C PRO A 522 9.30 9.08 4.46
N GLY A 523 9.30 8.37 5.60
CA GLY A 523 8.45 7.19 5.83
C GLY A 523 8.99 5.85 5.34
N TRP A 524 10.18 5.79 4.70
CA TRP A 524 10.80 4.53 4.25
C TRP A 524 11.54 3.81 5.38
N CYS A 525 11.98 4.53 6.40
CA CYS A 525 12.75 3.97 7.50
C CYS A 525 11.90 3.91 8.76
N PRO A 526 11.49 2.70 9.19
CA PRO A 526 10.81 2.55 10.48
C PRO A 526 11.74 2.89 11.65
N ASP A 527 13.04 2.69 11.47
CA ASP A 527 14.12 2.96 12.41
C ASP A 527 15.40 3.26 11.59
N SER A 528 16.25 4.16 12.09
CA SER A 528 17.48 4.57 11.41
C SER A 528 18.51 3.45 11.27
N HIS A 529 18.54 2.50 12.22
CA HIS A 529 19.46 1.36 12.24
C HIS A 529 18.92 0.13 11.49
N LEU A 530 17.74 0.23 10.88
CA LEU A 530 17.13 -0.86 10.14
C LEU A 530 17.06 -0.57 8.63
N PRO A 531 16.99 -1.62 7.80
CA PRO A 531 16.79 -1.47 6.37
C PRO A 531 15.51 -0.70 6.06
N PRO A 532 15.51 0.15 5.02
CA PRO A 532 16.63 0.39 4.09
C PRO A 532 17.64 1.45 4.56
N CYS A 533 17.45 2.12 5.70
CA CYS A 533 18.33 3.23 6.14
C CYS A 533 19.72 2.78 6.60
N ALA A 534 19.83 1.60 7.20
CA ALA A 534 21.09 1.00 7.61
C ALA A 534 20.98 -0.53 7.55
N GLY A 535 22.09 -1.25 7.66
CA GLY A 535 22.04 -2.72 7.63
C GLY A 535 21.61 -3.28 6.27
N PHE A 536 21.74 -2.51 5.19
CA PHE A 536 21.18 -2.81 3.87
C PHE A 536 22.25 -2.67 2.78
N VAL A 537 22.31 -3.68 1.91
CA VAL A 537 22.99 -3.64 0.60
C VAL A 537 22.07 -4.29 -0.42
N GLU A 538 22.17 -3.87 -1.67
CA GLU A 538 21.36 -4.42 -2.74
C GLU A 538 21.96 -5.73 -3.25
N ILE A 539 21.10 -6.69 -3.57
CA ILE A 539 21.44 -8.03 -4.04
C ILE A 539 22.13 -8.01 -5.40
N MET A 540 22.23 -6.86 -6.07
CA MET A 540 22.90 -6.68 -7.37
C MET A 540 24.41 -6.88 -7.29
N ALA A 541 25.09 -6.23 -6.34
CA ALA A 541 26.55 -6.30 -6.19
C ALA A 541 27.05 -6.60 -4.76
N PRO A 542 26.43 -7.55 -4.02
CA PRO A 542 26.84 -7.84 -2.66
C PRO A 542 28.19 -8.58 -2.61
N VAL A 543 28.89 -8.33 -1.51
CA VAL A 543 30.11 -9.00 -1.10
C VAL A 543 29.94 -9.46 0.33
N PHE A 544 30.10 -10.76 0.55
CA PHE A 544 29.94 -11.38 1.87
C PHE A 544 31.28 -11.86 2.39
N SER A 545 31.53 -11.68 3.68
CA SER A 545 32.57 -12.46 4.36
C SER A 545 32.16 -13.93 4.43
N ARG A 546 33.14 -14.80 4.66
CA ARG A 546 32.89 -16.24 4.90
C ARG A 546 31.84 -16.49 5.98
N GLU A 547 31.93 -15.78 7.10
CA GLU A 547 31.03 -15.98 8.24
C GLU A 547 29.61 -15.52 7.92
N ALA A 548 29.47 -14.34 7.31
CA ALA A 548 28.18 -13.83 6.89
C ALA A 548 27.53 -14.75 5.84
N TRP A 549 28.30 -15.22 4.85
CA TRP A 549 27.80 -16.11 3.81
C TRP A 549 27.27 -17.43 4.38
N ARG A 550 27.92 -17.99 5.41
CA ARG A 550 27.45 -19.22 6.07
C ARG A 550 26.01 -19.09 6.55
N CYS A 551 25.62 -17.94 7.12
CA CYS A 551 24.25 -17.66 7.51
C CYS A 551 23.35 -17.33 6.30
N VAL A 552 23.79 -16.45 5.40
CA VAL A 552 23.00 -16.01 4.23
C VAL A 552 22.63 -17.20 3.33
N TRP A 553 23.53 -18.16 3.16
CA TRP A 553 23.25 -19.37 2.40
C TRP A 553 22.07 -20.17 2.96
N HIS A 554 21.96 -20.28 4.28
CA HIS A 554 20.84 -20.96 4.94
C HIS A 554 19.53 -20.16 4.87
N MET A 555 19.62 -18.84 4.76
CA MET A 555 18.47 -17.95 4.55
C MET A 555 17.84 -18.15 3.17
N ILE A 556 18.66 -18.37 2.14
CA ILE A 556 18.19 -18.59 0.76
C ILE A 556 17.34 -19.88 0.70
N GLN A 557 16.11 -19.74 0.22
CA GLN A 557 15.14 -20.82 0.09
C GLN A 557 15.41 -21.67 -1.16
N ASN A 558 15.25 -22.99 -1.08
CA ASN A 558 15.58 -23.90 -2.18
C ASN A 558 14.66 -23.76 -3.41
N ASP A 559 13.40 -23.36 -3.19
CA ASP A 559 12.33 -23.25 -4.17
C ASP A 559 12.09 -21.82 -4.69
N LEU A 560 12.69 -20.81 -4.04
CA LEU A 560 12.64 -19.40 -4.48
C LEU A 560 13.94 -19.05 -5.19
N VAL A 561 13.86 -18.65 -6.45
CA VAL A 561 15.04 -18.60 -7.32
C VAL A 561 15.53 -17.17 -7.55
N HIS A 562 14.68 -16.14 -7.42
CA HIS A 562 15.06 -14.76 -7.78
C HIS A 562 15.77 -14.00 -6.67
N GLY A 563 15.65 -14.42 -5.41
CA GLY A 563 16.30 -13.78 -4.25
C GLY A 563 15.77 -12.40 -3.86
N TRP A 564 14.69 -11.91 -4.48
CA TRP A 564 14.09 -10.63 -4.11
C TRP A 564 13.64 -10.63 -2.65
N GLY A 565 14.06 -9.60 -1.90
CA GLY A 565 13.80 -9.47 -0.47
C GLY A 565 14.93 -9.93 0.43
N LEU A 566 15.94 -10.64 -0.10
CA LEU A 566 17.15 -10.98 0.66
C LEU A 566 17.84 -9.71 1.17
N ASP A 567 17.82 -8.62 0.40
CA ASP A 567 18.37 -7.31 0.74
C ASP A 567 17.95 -6.81 2.13
N PHE A 568 16.71 -7.09 2.52
CA PHE A 568 16.12 -6.67 3.80
C PHE A 568 16.38 -7.66 4.94
N ALA A 569 16.74 -8.89 4.60
CA ALA A 569 16.88 -9.99 5.54
C ALA A 569 18.33 -10.28 5.93
N VAL A 570 19.31 -9.99 5.05
CA VAL A 570 20.74 -10.27 5.27
C VAL A 570 21.29 -9.68 6.57
N ARG A 571 20.70 -8.58 7.08
CA ARG A 571 21.03 -8.02 8.39
C ARG A 571 20.94 -9.00 9.55
N LYS A 572 20.10 -10.04 9.45
CA LYS A 572 19.93 -11.05 10.50
C LYS A 572 21.16 -11.96 10.65
N CYS A 573 22.06 -11.93 9.68
CA CYS A 573 23.27 -12.74 9.68
C CYS A 573 24.49 -12.04 10.29
N VAL A 574 24.34 -10.80 10.76
CA VAL A 574 25.46 -10.00 11.27
C VAL A 574 25.00 -9.12 12.43
N GLU A 575 25.76 -9.11 13.52
CA GLU A 575 25.47 -8.31 14.71
C GLU A 575 26.69 -7.46 15.15
N PRO A 576 26.54 -6.14 15.41
CA PRO A 576 25.40 -5.30 15.06
C PRO A 576 25.35 -4.98 13.55
N ALA A 577 24.19 -5.16 12.93
CA ALA A 577 24.06 -5.05 11.46
C ALA A 577 24.37 -3.65 10.90
N HIS A 578 23.94 -2.59 11.58
CA HIS A 578 24.13 -1.21 11.13
C HIS A 578 25.59 -0.75 11.17
N GLU A 579 26.47 -1.43 11.92
CA GLU A 579 27.90 -1.11 11.95
C GLU A 579 28.74 -2.01 11.03
N LYS A 580 28.25 -3.20 10.68
CA LYS A 580 29.01 -4.20 9.91
C LYS A 580 28.51 -4.38 8.48
N ILE A 581 27.41 -3.74 8.12
CA ILE A 581 26.89 -3.71 6.75
C ILE A 581 27.00 -2.30 6.20
N GLY A 582 27.57 -2.15 5.00
CA GLY A 582 27.77 -0.83 4.43
C GLY A 582 28.20 -0.78 2.97
N VAL A 583 28.23 0.42 2.44
CA VAL A 583 28.57 0.74 1.05
C VAL A 583 29.94 1.40 1.00
N VAL A 584 30.83 0.88 0.17
CA VAL A 584 32.18 1.41 -0.03
C VAL A 584 32.13 2.46 -1.13
N ASP A 585 32.10 3.73 -0.77
CA ASP A 585 31.96 4.87 -1.69
C ASP A 585 33.21 5.17 -2.51
N ALA A 586 34.39 4.91 -1.94
CA ALA A 586 35.66 5.15 -2.60
C ALA A 586 35.90 4.21 -3.80
N GLN A 587 35.13 3.12 -3.90
CA GLN A 587 35.16 2.16 -4.99
C GLN A 587 33.74 1.97 -5.50
N TRP A 588 33.43 2.51 -6.67
CA TRP A 588 32.05 2.57 -7.15
C TRP A 588 31.89 1.93 -8.52
N ILE A 589 30.64 1.58 -8.81
CA ILE A 589 30.21 0.91 -10.04
C ILE A 589 29.00 1.64 -10.63
N VAL A 590 28.69 1.34 -11.89
CA VAL A 590 27.59 1.93 -12.66
C VAL A 590 26.60 0.85 -13.06
N HIS A 591 25.30 1.05 -12.83
CA HIS A 591 24.29 0.13 -13.36
C HIS A 591 24.00 0.43 -14.85
N GLN A 592 24.40 -0.47 -15.74
CA GLN A 592 24.28 -0.25 -17.18
C GLN A 592 22.89 -0.64 -17.74
N GLY A 593 22.15 -1.50 -17.03
CA GLY A 593 20.81 -1.94 -17.43
C GLY A 593 20.80 -2.77 -18.71
N ILE A 594 21.86 -3.56 -18.96
CA ILE A 594 21.93 -4.44 -20.12
C ILE A 594 20.86 -5.53 -19.98
N PRO A 595 20.02 -5.78 -21.00
CA PRO A 595 18.97 -6.79 -20.92
C PRO A 595 19.52 -8.17 -20.49
N SER A 596 19.11 -8.60 -19.30
CA SER A 596 19.57 -9.82 -18.63
C SER A 596 18.53 -10.94 -18.70
N LEU A 597 18.70 -11.96 -17.87
CA LEU A 597 17.76 -13.06 -17.65
C LEU A 597 16.30 -12.59 -17.42
N GLY A 598 16.11 -11.37 -16.91
CA GLY A 598 14.78 -10.75 -16.75
C GLY A 598 13.94 -10.74 -18.04
N GLY A 599 14.56 -10.74 -19.22
CA GLY A 599 13.87 -10.78 -20.52
C GLY A 599 13.54 -12.18 -21.05
N GLN A 600 13.94 -13.25 -20.36
CA GLN A 600 13.85 -14.63 -20.89
C GLN A 600 12.59 -15.41 -20.48
N GLY A 601 11.56 -14.70 -20.02
CA GLY A 601 10.25 -15.29 -19.73
C GLY A 601 9.48 -15.73 -20.98
N GLU A 602 8.25 -16.19 -20.78
CA GLU A 602 7.35 -16.55 -21.87
C GLU A 602 6.38 -15.40 -22.13
N ALA A 603 6.16 -15.08 -23.41
CA ALA A 603 5.12 -14.15 -23.82
C ALA A 603 3.77 -14.87 -23.83
N ASN A 604 2.81 -14.40 -23.03
CA ASN A 604 1.48 -15.00 -22.93
C ASN A 604 0.40 -13.91 -22.94
N ASN A 605 -0.69 -14.09 -23.69
CA ASN A 605 -1.85 -13.18 -23.73
C ASN A 605 -1.50 -11.70 -23.95
N GLY A 606 -0.59 -11.39 -24.88
CA GLY A 606 -0.15 -10.02 -25.18
C GLY A 606 0.83 -9.42 -24.16
N LYS A 607 1.20 -10.14 -23.09
CA LYS A 607 2.22 -9.71 -22.14
C LYS A 607 3.63 -9.96 -22.68
N GLN A 608 4.53 -9.00 -22.43
CA GLN A 608 5.94 -9.12 -22.77
C GLN A 608 6.63 -10.15 -21.85
N PRO A 609 7.64 -10.91 -22.33
CA PRO A 609 8.36 -11.93 -21.56
C PRO A 609 8.83 -11.47 -20.16
N TRP A 610 9.34 -10.24 -20.06
CA TRP A 610 9.87 -9.70 -18.81
C TRP A 610 8.79 -9.46 -17.74
N GLN A 611 7.53 -9.29 -18.15
CA GLN A 611 6.43 -9.07 -17.23
C GLN A 611 6.16 -10.34 -16.42
N GLY A 612 6.19 -11.51 -17.06
CA GLY A 612 6.00 -12.79 -16.38
C GLY A 612 7.10 -13.08 -15.36
N VAL A 613 8.36 -12.81 -15.72
CA VAL A 613 9.51 -12.95 -14.79
C VAL A 613 9.32 -12.01 -13.60
N ARG A 614 8.99 -10.73 -13.85
CA ARG A 614 8.79 -9.75 -12.78
C ARG A 614 7.60 -10.06 -11.87
N GLU A 615 6.53 -10.62 -12.42
CA GLU A 615 5.40 -11.14 -11.63
C GLU A 615 5.86 -12.27 -10.69
N ARG A 616 6.67 -13.21 -11.20
CA ARG A 616 7.26 -14.27 -10.38
C ARG A 616 8.18 -13.72 -9.30
N CYS A 617 9.06 -12.77 -9.61
CA CYS A 617 9.92 -12.12 -8.62
C CYS A 617 9.12 -11.53 -7.45
N ARG A 618 8.04 -10.79 -7.75
CA ARG A 618 7.16 -10.20 -6.70
C ARG A 618 6.47 -11.27 -5.87
N SER A 619 6.01 -12.36 -6.52
CA SER A 619 5.37 -13.47 -5.82
C SER A 619 6.34 -14.17 -4.87
N GLU A 620 7.57 -14.45 -5.32
CA GLU A 620 8.62 -15.06 -4.50
C GLU A 620 9.02 -14.17 -3.34
N TRP A 621 9.17 -12.87 -3.58
CA TRP A 621 9.46 -11.91 -2.52
C TRP A 621 8.40 -11.93 -1.42
N LYS A 622 7.11 -11.92 -1.79
CA LYS A 622 6.02 -12.02 -0.83
C LYS A 622 6.09 -13.34 -0.04
N MET A 623 6.28 -14.47 -0.72
CA MET A 623 6.42 -15.77 -0.07
C MET A 623 7.59 -15.80 0.92
N PHE A 624 8.73 -15.21 0.55
CA PHE A 624 9.90 -15.10 1.42
C PHE A 624 9.62 -14.27 2.67
N GLN A 625 8.99 -13.09 2.51
CA GLN A 625 8.60 -12.24 3.64
C GLN A 625 7.63 -12.95 4.58
N ASP A 626 6.59 -13.60 4.04
CA ASP A 626 5.60 -14.33 4.83
C ASP A 626 6.27 -15.49 5.60
N ARG A 627 7.20 -16.22 4.96
CA ARG A 627 7.95 -17.32 5.62
C ARG A 627 8.80 -16.85 6.80
N ILE A 628 9.57 -15.78 6.62
CA ILE A 628 10.42 -15.25 7.70
C ILE A 628 9.54 -14.73 8.84
N ALA A 629 8.50 -13.95 8.53
CA ALA A 629 7.62 -13.39 9.56
C ALA A 629 6.89 -14.47 10.36
N ASN A 630 6.37 -15.51 9.68
CA ASN A 630 5.71 -16.62 10.36
C ASN A 630 6.70 -17.44 11.20
N ALA A 631 7.89 -17.76 10.67
CA ALA A 631 8.90 -18.51 11.41
C ALA A 631 9.37 -17.78 12.68
N GLU A 632 9.51 -16.45 12.61
CA GLU A 632 9.84 -15.63 13.78
C GLU A 632 8.72 -15.65 14.81
N LYS A 633 7.48 -15.46 14.35
CA LYS A 633 6.32 -15.52 15.23
C LYS A 633 6.23 -16.88 15.94
N ASP A 634 6.33 -17.98 15.21
CA ASP A 634 6.28 -19.34 15.75
C ASP A 634 7.41 -19.59 16.77
N TYR A 635 8.61 -19.06 16.49
CA TYR A 635 9.75 -19.15 17.41
C TYR A 635 9.48 -18.39 18.73
N TYR A 636 9.00 -17.16 18.68
CA TYR A 636 8.69 -16.38 19.90
C TYR A 636 7.54 -16.99 20.70
N GLU A 637 6.49 -17.49 20.03
CA GLU A 637 5.40 -18.22 20.70
C GLU A 637 5.92 -19.49 21.41
N SER A 638 6.90 -20.19 20.82
CA SER A 638 7.53 -21.36 21.46
C SER A 638 8.33 -21.01 22.72
N LEU A 639 8.98 -19.85 22.75
CA LEU A 639 9.71 -19.35 23.93
C LEU A 639 8.77 -18.99 25.08
N GLU A 640 7.64 -18.31 24.78
CA GLU A 640 6.61 -18.00 25.76
C GLU A 640 5.99 -19.27 26.36
N THR A 641 5.78 -20.30 25.54
CA THR A 641 5.25 -21.60 26.00
C THR A 641 6.28 -22.35 26.86
N SER A 642 7.57 -22.31 26.51
CA SER A 642 8.63 -22.97 27.28
C SER A 642 8.96 -22.28 28.62
N SER A 643 8.65 -20.99 28.75
CA SER A 643 8.89 -20.22 29.99
C SER A 643 7.72 -20.29 30.98
N SER A 644 6.59 -20.87 30.57
CA SER A 644 5.39 -21.05 31.39
C SER A 644 5.17 -22.49 31.89
N THR A 645 6.10 -23.40 31.56
CA THR A 645 6.29 -24.73 32.19
C THR A 645 7.52 -24.71 33.07
#